data_AF-M1NPN3-F1
#
_entry.id   AF-M1NPN3-F1
#
_cell.length_a   1.000
_cell.length_b   1.000
_cell.length_c   1.000
_cell.angle_alpha   90.00
_cell.angle_beta   90.00
_cell.angle_gamma   90.00
#
_symmetry.space_group_name_H-M   'P 1'
#
loop_
_entity.id
_entity.type
_entity.pdbx_description
1 polymer ?
#
loop_
_entity_poly.entity_id
_entity_poly.type
_entity_poly.pdbx_seq_one_letter_code
_entity_poly.pdbx_strand_id
1 'polypeptide(L)'
;MADTIITGGGSGTATWAAHSHCGRFRGTDPVITGTTRRALAAELGHPDVSSGIPQARWTRALTFERVCHDEAFAGELVARATGWAGEGFAEPEAVATADCRGSVDTTARQLEAAVERAAQGEATLLYQPAVPFPGVPGGADATGVHPDLVVVAARGTGAALIVGDVKDYERIRSRIDDARLMKGFLQVAMGALAFDRWDGLPTGLTVSRHGFLAVPRSVFLQPAVEVEDLRDYLTEVQLQIDSRRAAAEDAEGAGAGSARQLVEHLHGAFDPDTCPSCSLFNYCRQELQVAADPEALLVEIGVPETERASVAPVLRGDQPPAGAKASTVKRLRATLDGRVANSDQRRLDPLGAAGTVSVVAVKSDAAALGYHGLGVRRHTADGPTPWEFRVFTEPQNDATRRKVMAMIGHELELAMAERARAGADPDPVHVVVPDQATSDLLASTADLLAGVELSRLRWRRDEEMGREALTYNGDPAVMPRELDPQARTAVSFLLEQDRARMLQTRQPVVDATRVLNRHFIPGGAAMLARRLDYVVRWALAEEVLDHRQVAREIEGSVHTPGARLSNQASDELHAALDRRRTDGTAPEYTSLVEAELRYRAKTLDQAVRALERVGVSRFAAAVRSFEGDAQAVWRRRRDFRASDLVRFGRTHPYWRNRLVDVIQSDTTCTAQVDILTSPLQAQDAANDAGNRQVTSAEVTGLEPLTLRVASRRFTDGTGVVMVSRNGAAWVEGDTAEIELMKGAVKLKNFPQGGLSAVGDAASSRVFVWSPATDPQLAVGDRLVLVNLDFFDAKKKWFNIPRPARDELGAPKPDCEPESYAGNPEEHQWCCRPHEVAEAEFADELALRRGRNELNPQAWPPLRDADGFEVAPADKPTAATVTVTVTPAPEGLTVDELE
;
A
#
# COMPACT_ATOMS: atom_id res chain seq x y z
N MET A 1 41.75 14.43 -10.20
CA MET A 1 41.21 13.06 -10.21
C MET A 1 39.74 13.24 -10.49
N ALA A 2 39.34 12.97 -11.74
CA ALA A 2 37.96 13.16 -12.17
C ALA A 2 37.13 12.04 -11.55
N ASP A 3 36.16 12.40 -10.72
CA ASP A 3 35.15 11.48 -10.21
C ASP A 3 34.39 10.92 -11.41
N THR A 4 34.73 9.70 -11.80
CA THR A 4 33.93 8.92 -12.74
C THR A 4 32.62 8.64 -12.02
N ILE A 5 31.56 9.36 -12.41
CA ILE A 5 30.21 9.11 -11.95
C ILE A 5 29.90 7.65 -12.34
N ILE A 6 29.95 6.75 -11.36
CA ILE A 6 29.47 5.38 -11.51
C ILE A 6 27.94 5.49 -11.62
N THR A 7 27.43 5.74 -12.83
CA THR A 7 26.00 5.70 -13.16
C THR A 7 25.45 4.26 -13.25
N GLY A 8 26.24 3.26 -12.86
CA GLY A 8 26.02 1.84 -13.12
C GLY A 8 24.82 1.16 -12.42
N GLY A 9 24.21 1.79 -11.41
CA GLY A 9 22.94 1.32 -10.85
C GLY A 9 21.71 1.71 -11.68
N GLY A 10 21.79 2.83 -12.43
CA GLY A 10 20.64 3.45 -13.09
C GLY A 10 20.16 2.75 -14.37
N SER A 11 21.04 2.05 -15.11
CA SER A 11 20.71 1.49 -16.43
C SER A 11 19.81 0.24 -16.34
N GLY A 12 20.05 -0.62 -15.35
CA GLY A 12 19.28 -1.84 -15.07
C GLY A 12 18.03 -1.60 -14.20
N THR A 13 18.01 -0.53 -13.41
CA THR A 13 16.85 -0.12 -12.61
C THR A 13 15.84 0.68 -13.44
N ALA A 14 16.31 1.57 -14.33
CA ALA A 14 15.46 2.32 -15.26
C ALA A 14 14.67 1.44 -16.24
N THR A 15 15.03 0.16 -16.39
CA THR A 15 14.31 -0.77 -17.30
C THR A 15 12.89 -1.08 -16.80
N TRP A 16 12.66 -0.96 -15.49
CA TRP A 16 11.46 -1.44 -14.79
C TRP A 16 10.73 -0.34 -14.02
N ALA A 17 11.05 0.92 -14.33
CA ALA A 17 10.28 2.05 -13.83
C ALA A 17 8.84 1.99 -14.36
N ALA A 18 7.89 2.56 -13.63
CA ALA A 18 6.49 2.65 -14.06
C ALA A 18 6.33 3.29 -15.46
N HIS A 19 7.33 4.04 -15.91
CA HIS A 19 7.38 4.80 -17.16
C HIS A 19 7.97 4.04 -18.34
N SER A 20 8.33 2.76 -18.19
CA SER A 20 8.98 1.98 -19.26
C SER A 20 8.18 1.91 -20.56
N HIS A 21 6.85 2.02 -20.49
CA HIS A 21 5.96 2.07 -21.65
C HIS A 21 6.01 3.41 -22.42
N CYS A 22 6.46 4.50 -21.78
CA CYS A 22 6.53 5.83 -22.38
C CYS A 22 7.68 5.94 -23.39
N GLY A 23 7.37 6.34 -24.63
CA GLY A 23 8.36 6.51 -25.69
C GLY A 23 9.47 7.50 -25.33
N ARG A 24 9.10 8.61 -24.68
CA ARG A 24 10.06 9.61 -24.20
C ARG A 24 10.98 9.09 -23.09
N PHE A 25 10.46 8.30 -22.16
CA PHE A 25 11.28 7.72 -21.09
C PHE A 25 12.29 6.71 -21.66
N ARG A 26 11.87 5.89 -22.64
CA ARG A 26 12.73 4.95 -23.37
C ARG A 26 13.79 5.66 -24.22
N GLY A 27 13.40 6.63 -25.04
CA GLY A 27 14.32 7.33 -25.95
C GLY A 27 15.29 8.30 -25.25
N THR A 28 15.08 8.57 -23.96
CA THR A 28 15.98 9.39 -23.12
C THR A 28 16.77 8.55 -22.12
N ASP A 29 16.87 7.24 -22.35
CA ASP A 29 17.67 6.37 -21.50
C ASP A 29 19.14 6.82 -21.48
N PRO A 30 19.83 6.85 -20.31
CA PRO A 30 21.24 7.19 -20.25
C PRO A 30 22.13 6.28 -21.11
N VAL A 31 21.73 5.03 -21.35
CA VAL A 31 22.43 4.11 -22.27
C VAL A 31 22.39 4.62 -23.71
N ILE A 32 21.33 5.31 -24.10
CA ILE A 32 21.14 5.87 -25.46
C ILE A 32 21.76 7.26 -25.57
N THR A 33 21.59 8.09 -24.53
CA THR A 33 21.93 9.52 -24.59
C THR A 33 23.30 9.88 -24.03
N GLY A 34 23.91 9.00 -23.24
CA GLY A 34 25.16 9.29 -22.51
C GLY A 34 25.01 10.28 -21.34
N THR A 35 23.80 10.78 -21.06
CA THR A 35 23.51 11.79 -20.04
C THR A 35 22.38 11.31 -19.13
N THR A 36 22.38 11.71 -17.85
CA THR A 36 21.29 11.34 -16.93
C THR A 36 20.00 12.09 -17.28
N ARG A 37 18.84 11.48 -17.03
CA ARG A 37 17.54 12.13 -17.28
C ARG A 37 17.36 13.41 -16.45
N ARG A 38 17.95 13.49 -15.25
CA ARG A 38 17.92 14.70 -14.40
C ARG A 38 18.75 15.84 -15.02
N ALA A 39 19.94 15.54 -15.55
CA ALA A 39 20.73 16.51 -16.29
C ALA A 39 20.02 16.96 -17.57
N LEU A 40 19.41 16.02 -18.31
CA LEU A 40 18.59 16.34 -19.48
C LEU A 40 17.41 17.26 -19.13
N ALA A 41 16.71 17.00 -18.02
CA ALA A 41 15.62 17.85 -17.54
C ALA A 41 16.10 19.28 -17.20
N ALA A 42 17.28 19.40 -16.60
CA ALA A 42 17.90 20.70 -16.31
C ALA A 42 18.29 21.45 -17.60
N GLU A 43 18.86 20.77 -18.59
CA GLU A 43 19.18 21.34 -19.92
C GLU A 43 17.92 21.81 -20.67
N LEU A 44 16.80 21.12 -20.49
CA LEU A 44 15.49 21.53 -21.01
C LEU A 44 14.87 22.72 -20.27
N GLY A 45 15.50 23.19 -19.18
CA GLY A 45 15.00 24.31 -18.36
C GLY A 45 13.95 23.91 -17.32
N HIS A 46 13.76 22.61 -17.08
CA HIS A 46 12.75 22.05 -16.17
C HIS A 46 13.40 21.06 -15.20
N PRO A 47 14.30 21.52 -14.30
CA PRO A 47 15.01 20.64 -13.40
C PRO A 47 14.05 19.85 -12.50
N ASP A 48 14.43 18.60 -12.26
CA ASP A 48 13.72 17.72 -11.35
C ASP A 48 14.18 17.98 -9.92
N VAL A 49 13.26 18.49 -9.11
CA VAL A 49 13.47 18.87 -7.71
C VAL A 49 12.74 17.92 -6.75
N SER A 50 12.01 16.93 -7.26
CA SER A 50 11.06 16.11 -6.48
C SER A 50 11.46 14.64 -6.36
N SER A 51 12.26 14.10 -7.28
CA SER A 51 12.56 12.65 -7.31
C SER A 51 13.81 12.21 -6.53
N GLY A 52 14.44 13.12 -5.78
CA GLY A 52 15.64 12.81 -4.97
C GLY A 52 15.37 11.78 -3.88
N ILE A 53 16.42 11.11 -3.40
CA ILE A 53 16.34 10.20 -2.26
C ILE A 53 16.66 10.99 -0.99
N PRO A 54 15.78 10.97 0.04
CA PRO A 54 16.10 11.54 1.35
C PRO A 54 17.39 10.96 1.94
N GLN A 55 18.21 11.81 2.54
CA GLN A 55 19.51 11.44 3.10
C GLN A 55 19.40 10.35 4.18
N ALA A 56 18.36 10.44 5.01
CA ALA A 56 18.06 9.43 6.03
C ALA A 56 17.79 8.04 5.41
N ARG A 57 17.10 8.02 4.26
CA ARG A 57 16.77 6.78 3.54
C ARG A 57 17.99 6.21 2.82
N TRP A 58 18.79 7.07 2.20
CA TRP A 58 20.06 6.66 1.59
C TRP A 58 21.02 6.06 2.62
N THR A 59 21.18 6.71 3.77
CA THR A 59 22.01 6.22 4.87
C THR A 59 21.54 4.85 5.37
N ARG A 60 20.22 4.65 5.46
CA ARG A 60 19.63 3.35 5.84
C ARG A 60 19.93 2.27 4.80
N ALA A 61 19.80 2.56 3.51
CA ALA A 61 20.10 1.61 2.45
C ALA A 61 21.58 1.17 2.47
N LEU A 62 22.51 2.13 2.59
CA LEU A 62 23.94 1.81 2.74
C LEU A 62 24.24 1.02 4.02
N THR A 63 23.51 1.30 5.11
CA THR A 63 23.62 0.52 6.35
C THR A 63 23.19 -0.92 6.13
N PHE A 64 22.07 -1.14 5.42
CA PHE A 64 21.58 -2.48 5.12
C PHE A 64 22.52 -3.24 4.17
N GLU A 65 23.01 -2.60 3.10
CA GLU A 65 24.01 -3.18 2.21
C GLU A 65 25.26 -3.62 2.98
N ARG A 66 25.75 -2.77 3.90
CA ARG A 66 26.90 -3.11 4.74
C ARG A 66 26.63 -4.29 5.67
N VAL A 67 25.41 -4.44 6.19
CA VAL A 67 25.02 -5.62 6.99
C VAL A 67 25.00 -6.88 6.12
N CYS A 68 24.54 -6.81 4.87
CA CYS A 68 24.59 -7.93 3.92
C CYS A 68 26.03 -8.38 3.59
N HIS A 69 26.99 -7.46 3.65
CA HIS A 69 28.41 -7.75 3.42
C HIS A 69 29.16 -8.25 4.67
N ASP A 70 28.51 -8.28 5.84
CA ASP A 70 29.13 -8.75 7.07
C ASP A 70 29.34 -10.28 7.00
N GLU A 71 30.53 -10.74 7.41
CA GLU A 71 30.89 -12.17 7.41
C GLU A 71 29.90 -13.01 8.23
N ALA A 72 29.26 -12.43 9.25
CA ALA A 72 28.24 -13.10 10.05
C ALA A 72 26.99 -13.50 9.24
N PHE A 73 26.75 -12.87 8.08
CA PHE A 73 25.59 -13.13 7.22
C PHE A 73 25.95 -13.78 5.88
N ALA A 74 27.20 -13.71 5.43
CA ALA A 74 27.64 -14.29 4.14
C ALA A 74 27.28 -15.78 4.02
N GLY A 75 27.53 -16.57 5.08
CA GLY A 75 27.17 -17.99 5.12
C GLY A 75 25.66 -18.25 5.06
N GLU A 76 24.87 -17.48 5.81
CA GLU A 76 23.41 -17.59 5.86
C GLU A 76 22.76 -17.21 4.51
N LEU A 77 23.28 -16.17 3.86
CA LEU A 77 22.85 -15.73 2.53
C LEU A 77 23.13 -16.80 1.48
N VAL A 78 24.39 -17.26 1.41
CA VAL A 78 24.83 -18.29 0.44
C VAL A 78 24.05 -19.57 0.61
N ALA A 79 24.00 -20.12 1.84
CA ALA A 79 23.33 -21.39 2.10
C ALA A 79 21.85 -21.36 1.70
N ARG A 80 21.14 -20.25 1.98
CA ARG A 80 19.73 -20.08 1.58
C ARG A 80 19.57 -19.92 0.07
N ALA A 81 20.39 -19.08 -0.56
CA ALA A 81 20.33 -18.87 -2.00
C ALA A 81 20.52 -20.19 -2.76
N THR A 82 21.55 -20.96 -2.43
CA THR A 82 21.84 -22.25 -3.08
C THR A 82 20.86 -23.35 -2.67
N GLY A 83 20.50 -23.45 -1.39
CA GLY A 83 19.63 -24.50 -0.88
C GLY A 83 18.18 -24.36 -1.33
N TRP A 84 17.70 -23.14 -1.54
CA TRP A 84 16.32 -22.88 -1.97
C TRP A 84 16.12 -22.76 -3.47
N ALA A 85 17.19 -22.61 -4.26
CA ALA A 85 17.12 -22.58 -5.73
C ALA A 85 16.60 -23.89 -6.36
N GLY A 86 16.41 -24.98 -5.60
CA GLY A 86 15.76 -26.20 -6.09
C GLY A 86 16.44 -26.88 -7.29
N GLU A 87 17.70 -26.54 -7.55
CA GLU A 87 18.47 -26.93 -8.75
C GLU A 87 19.56 -27.98 -8.50
N GLY A 88 19.58 -28.59 -7.30
CA GLY A 88 20.56 -29.62 -6.96
C GLY A 88 21.96 -29.05 -6.68
N PHE A 89 22.04 -27.84 -6.14
CA PHE A 89 23.28 -27.34 -5.53
C PHE A 89 23.70 -28.25 -4.37
N ALA A 90 25.01 -28.50 -4.28
CA ALA A 90 25.58 -29.20 -3.15
C ALA A 90 25.59 -28.28 -1.91
N GLU A 91 25.53 -28.88 -0.72
CA GLU A 91 25.80 -28.17 0.52
C GLU A 91 27.26 -27.69 0.53
N PRO A 92 27.53 -26.38 0.63
CA PRO A 92 28.90 -25.87 0.68
C PRO A 92 29.59 -26.25 1.99
N GLU A 93 30.83 -26.74 1.93
CA GLU A 93 31.64 -27.04 3.12
C GLU A 93 32.15 -25.75 3.81
N ALA A 94 32.36 -24.70 3.02
CA ALA A 94 32.73 -23.37 3.50
C ALA A 94 32.24 -22.29 2.52
N VAL A 95 32.22 -21.04 3.00
CA VAL A 95 31.87 -19.86 2.20
C VAL A 95 33.03 -18.89 2.20
N ALA A 96 33.52 -18.58 1.00
CA ALA A 96 34.47 -17.51 0.76
C ALA A 96 33.76 -16.24 0.30
N THR A 97 34.34 -15.09 0.59
CA THR A 97 33.84 -13.79 0.12
C THR A 97 34.88 -13.08 -0.74
N ALA A 98 34.47 -12.41 -1.81
CA ALA A 98 35.35 -11.57 -2.62
C ALA A 98 34.64 -10.32 -3.13
N ASP A 99 35.40 -9.25 -3.33
CA ASP A 99 34.90 -7.95 -3.80
C ASP A 99 35.38 -7.69 -5.24
N CYS A 100 34.42 -7.50 -6.15
CA CYS A 100 34.65 -7.24 -7.56
C CYS A 100 34.88 -5.76 -7.88
N ARG A 101 34.66 -4.86 -6.92
CA ARG A 101 34.91 -3.41 -7.00
C ARG A 101 34.22 -2.72 -8.18
N GLY A 102 33.06 -3.23 -8.60
CA GLY A 102 32.31 -2.69 -9.74
C GLY A 102 33.06 -2.77 -11.07
N SER A 103 34.05 -3.66 -11.21
CA SER A 103 34.90 -3.77 -12.40
C SER A 103 34.66 -5.08 -13.15
N VAL A 104 34.46 -5.00 -14.48
CA VAL A 104 34.27 -6.17 -15.35
C VAL A 104 35.50 -7.09 -15.29
N ASP A 105 36.71 -6.54 -15.40
CA ASP A 105 37.96 -7.32 -15.35
C ASP A 105 38.18 -8.00 -13.99
N THR A 106 37.82 -7.32 -12.90
CA THR A 106 37.93 -7.91 -11.57
C THR A 106 36.86 -8.99 -11.37
N THR A 107 35.65 -8.77 -11.87
CA THR A 107 34.57 -9.76 -11.85
C THR A 107 34.99 -11.05 -12.57
N ALA A 108 35.57 -10.95 -13.77
CA ALA A 108 36.06 -12.12 -14.51
C ALA A 108 37.07 -12.95 -13.68
N ARG A 109 38.09 -12.29 -13.12
CA ARG A 109 39.11 -12.95 -12.29
C ARG A 109 38.54 -13.61 -11.04
N GLN A 110 37.56 -12.97 -10.39
CA GLN A 110 36.95 -13.55 -9.19
C GLN A 110 36.04 -14.73 -9.53
N LEU A 111 35.36 -14.71 -10.68
CA LEU A 111 34.56 -15.85 -11.14
C LEU A 111 35.44 -17.09 -11.43
N GLU A 112 36.61 -16.91 -12.05
CA GLU A 112 37.57 -18.01 -12.28
C GLU A 112 38.00 -18.64 -10.95
N ALA A 113 38.42 -17.82 -9.98
CA ALA A 113 38.81 -18.29 -8.65
C ALA A 113 37.64 -18.98 -7.91
N ALA A 114 36.42 -18.49 -8.11
CA ALA A 114 35.22 -19.07 -7.50
C ALA A 114 34.85 -20.44 -8.09
N VAL A 115 35.10 -20.66 -9.40
CA VAL A 115 34.92 -21.98 -10.03
C VAL A 115 35.90 -23.00 -9.47
N GLU A 116 37.16 -22.62 -9.26
CA GLU A 116 38.17 -23.50 -8.64
C GLU A 116 37.78 -23.91 -7.21
N ARG A 117 37.24 -22.96 -6.43
CA ARG A 117 36.72 -23.21 -5.08
C ARG A 117 35.49 -24.11 -5.09
N ALA A 118 34.55 -23.90 -6.02
CA ALA A 118 33.38 -24.75 -6.19
C ALA A 118 33.75 -26.21 -6.45
N ALA A 119 34.82 -26.47 -7.21
CA ALA A 119 35.33 -27.82 -7.42
C ALA A 119 35.87 -28.49 -6.15
N GLN A 120 36.22 -27.70 -5.12
CA GLN A 120 36.69 -28.15 -3.81
C GLN A 120 35.57 -28.23 -2.77
N GLY A 121 34.31 -27.97 -3.15
CA GLY A 121 33.16 -27.98 -2.24
C GLY A 121 32.90 -26.65 -1.53
N GLU A 122 33.66 -25.59 -1.83
CA GLU A 122 33.43 -24.25 -1.28
C GLU A 122 32.47 -23.44 -2.16
N ALA A 123 31.63 -22.59 -1.55
CA ALA A 123 30.88 -21.57 -2.28
C ALA A 123 31.56 -20.21 -2.14
N THR A 124 31.38 -19.33 -3.14
CA THR A 124 31.92 -17.97 -3.11
C THR A 124 30.80 -16.94 -3.25
N LEU A 125 30.72 -15.99 -2.33
CA LEU A 125 29.89 -14.79 -2.41
C LEU A 125 30.72 -13.63 -2.97
N LEU A 126 30.34 -13.13 -4.14
CA LEU A 126 30.95 -11.99 -4.81
C LEU A 126 30.12 -10.74 -4.55
N TYR A 127 30.77 -9.67 -4.10
CA TYR A 127 30.19 -8.35 -3.89
C TYR A 127 30.50 -7.42 -5.05
N GLN A 128 29.55 -6.52 -5.36
CA GLN A 128 29.71 -5.46 -6.37
C GLN A 128 30.24 -5.95 -7.73
N PRO A 129 29.73 -7.06 -8.30
CA PRO A 129 30.10 -7.48 -9.65
C PRO A 129 29.70 -6.44 -10.70
N ALA A 130 30.40 -6.46 -11.82
CA ALA A 130 30.05 -5.70 -13.01
C ALA A 130 30.16 -6.61 -14.24
N VAL A 131 29.17 -6.52 -15.11
CA VAL A 131 29.12 -7.28 -16.36
C VAL A 131 28.69 -6.34 -17.50
N PRO A 132 29.20 -6.51 -18.74
CA PRO A 132 28.77 -5.68 -19.86
C PRO A 132 27.26 -5.79 -20.12
N PHE A 133 26.67 -4.70 -20.61
CA PHE A 133 25.27 -4.71 -21.02
C PHE A 133 25.07 -5.63 -22.25
N PRO A 134 24.05 -6.51 -22.27
CA PRO A 134 23.82 -7.43 -23.39
C PRO A 134 23.72 -6.72 -24.75
N GLY A 135 24.59 -7.11 -25.69
CA GLY A 135 24.54 -6.62 -27.08
C GLY A 135 25.20 -5.24 -27.31
N VAL A 136 25.80 -4.63 -26.29
CA VAL A 136 26.65 -3.43 -26.44
C VAL A 136 28.10 -3.84 -26.18
N PRO A 137 29.01 -3.77 -27.17
CA PRO A 137 30.41 -4.13 -26.96
C PRO A 137 31.04 -3.29 -25.85
N GLY A 138 31.75 -3.93 -24.92
CA GLY A 138 32.39 -3.27 -23.78
C GLY A 138 33.54 -2.35 -24.21
N GLY A 139 33.23 -1.07 -24.45
CA GLY A 139 34.20 0.02 -24.44
C GLY A 139 34.35 0.62 -23.04
N ALA A 140 35.41 1.42 -22.81
CA ALA A 140 35.65 2.09 -21.52
C ALA A 140 34.52 3.04 -21.07
N ASP A 141 33.62 3.40 -21.99
CA ASP A 141 32.48 4.30 -21.78
C ASP A 141 31.10 3.59 -21.81
N ALA A 142 31.06 2.26 -21.93
CA ALA A 142 29.79 1.52 -21.97
C ALA A 142 29.21 1.31 -20.55
N THR A 143 27.94 1.68 -20.35
CA THR A 143 27.26 1.50 -19.06
C THR A 143 27.04 0.00 -18.81
N GLY A 144 27.72 -0.58 -17.80
CA GLY A 144 27.56 -1.98 -17.41
C GLY A 144 26.25 -2.28 -16.66
N VAL A 145 25.99 -3.56 -16.41
CA VAL A 145 25.00 -4.04 -15.44
C VAL A 145 25.75 -4.39 -14.15
N HIS A 146 25.23 -3.92 -13.02
CA HIS A 146 25.88 -4.04 -11.71
C HIS A 146 24.93 -4.71 -10.71
N PRO A 147 24.85 -6.05 -10.68
CA PRO A 147 24.17 -6.75 -9.59
C PRO A 147 24.89 -6.49 -8.27
N ASP A 148 24.18 -6.45 -7.15
CA ASP A 148 24.85 -6.26 -5.85
C ASP A 148 25.63 -7.52 -5.41
N LEU A 149 25.09 -8.71 -5.69
CA LEU A 149 25.61 -9.99 -5.20
C LEU A 149 25.61 -11.08 -6.29
N VAL A 150 26.63 -11.95 -6.27
CA VAL A 150 26.64 -13.20 -7.03
C VAL A 150 27.14 -14.34 -6.14
N VAL A 151 26.44 -15.47 -6.16
CA VAL A 151 26.88 -16.70 -5.47
C VAL A 151 27.34 -17.71 -6.51
N VAL A 152 28.56 -18.21 -6.38
CA VAL A 152 29.09 -19.33 -7.19
C VAL A 152 29.24 -20.55 -6.31
N ALA A 153 28.64 -21.67 -6.72
CA ALA A 153 28.68 -22.92 -5.95
C ALA A 153 28.64 -24.15 -6.85
N ALA A 154 28.94 -25.32 -6.28
CA ALA A 154 28.89 -26.60 -6.96
C ALA A 154 27.44 -27.01 -7.28
N ARG A 155 27.18 -27.40 -8.53
CA ARG A 155 25.91 -27.95 -9.01
C ARG A 155 26.18 -29.19 -9.86
N GLY A 156 25.79 -30.36 -9.36
CA GLY A 156 26.15 -31.63 -10.00
C GLY A 156 27.67 -31.81 -10.09
N THR A 157 28.20 -32.00 -11.31
CA THR A 157 29.65 -32.16 -11.55
C THR A 157 30.35 -30.86 -11.98
N GLY A 158 29.63 -29.72 -12.00
CA GLY A 158 30.17 -28.43 -12.44
C GLY A 158 29.85 -27.31 -11.46
N ALA A 159 30.12 -26.06 -11.85
CA ALA A 159 29.79 -24.87 -11.08
C ALA A 159 28.61 -24.12 -11.71
N ALA A 160 27.81 -23.48 -10.87
CA ALA A 160 26.78 -22.56 -11.32
C ALA A 160 26.81 -21.26 -10.51
N LEU A 161 26.45 -20.16 -11.15
CA LEU A 161 26.27 -18.86 -10.51
C LEU A 161 24.80 -18.53 -10.33
N ILE A 162 24.45 -17.96 -9.18
CA ILE A 162 23.14 -17.42 -8.85
C ILE A 162 23.30 -15.92 -8.66
N VAL A 163 22.58 -15.13 -9.44
CA VAL A 163 22.59 -13.67 -9.31
C VAL A 163 21.65 -13.26 -8.19
N GLY A 164 22.05 -12.24 -7.43
CA GLY A 164 21.18 -11.61 -6.46
C GLY A 164 21.40 -10.12 -6.30
N ASP A 165 20.48 -9.50 -5.57
CA ASP A 165 20.46 -8.06 -5.38
C ASP A 165 20.07 -7.69 -3.95
N VAL A 166 20.53 -6.54 -3.44
CA VAL A 166 20.23 -6.06 -2.10
C VAL A 166 19.16 -4.97 -2.18
N LYS A 167 18.06 -5.13 -1.44
CA LYS A 167 16.95 -4.17 -1.44
C LYS A 167 16.47 -3.84 -0.05
N ASP A 168 16.54 -2.57 0.34
CA ASP A 168 15.98 -2.04 1.60
C ASP A 168 14.45 -1.87 1.53
N TYR A 169 13.76 -2.97 1.22
CA TYR A 169 12.30 -2.98 1.15
C TYR A 169 11.70 -2.96 2.56
N GLU A 170 10.89 -1.93 2.80
CA GLU A 170 10.05 -1.87 3.99
C GLU A 170 9.02 -3.00 3.96
N ARG A 171 9.02 -3.83 5.00
CA ARG A 171 7.92 -4.77 5.24
C ARG A 171 6.75 -4.00 5.83
N ILE A 172 5.64 -3.98 5.10
CA ILE A 172 4.36 -3.47 5.57
C ILE A 172 3.59 -4.69 6.07
N ARG A 173 3.28 -4.71 7.37
CA ARG A 173 2.54 -5.80 8.04
C ARG A 173 3.13 -7.20 7.71
N SER A 174 4.43 -7.36 7.98
CA SER A 174 5.24 -8.56 7.72
C SER A 174 5.55 -8.94 6.26
N ARG A 175 5.00 -8.22 5.27
CA ARG A 175 5.17 -8.57 3.85
C ARG A 175 5.87 -7.45 3.09
N ILE A 176 6.64 -7.84 2.09
CA ILE A 176 7.11 -6.92 1.07
C ILE A 176 5.99 -6.81 0.04
N ASP A 177 5.82 -5.61 -0.52
CA ASP A 177 4.87 -5.39 -1.60
C ASP A 177 5.26 -6.22 -2.84
N ASP A 178 4.28 -6.94 -3.42
CA ASP A 178 4.54 -7.85 -4.54
C ASP A 178 5.09 -7.12 -5.76
N ALA A 179 4.68 -5.88 -6.01
CA ALA A 179 5.20 -5.10 -7.13
C ALA A 179 6.66 -4.69 -6.90
N ARG A 180 7.05 -4.41 -5.64
CA ARG A 180 8.47 -4.19 -5.28
C ARG A 180 9.30 -5.46 -5.44
N LEU A 181 8.82 -6.62 -4.97
CA LEU A 181 9.51 -7.90 -5.19
C LEU A 181 9.68 -8.19 -6.68
N MET A 182 8.62 -8.04 -7.47
CA MET A 182 8.66 -8.22 -8.92
C MET A 182 9.72 -7.33 -9.56
N LYS A 183 9.76 -6.04 -9.19
CA LYS A 183 10.77 -5.09 -9.68
C LYS A 183 12.20 -5.51 -9.31
N GLY A 184 12.43 -5.92 -8.07
CA GLY A 184 13.73 -6.44 -7.63
C GLY A 184 14.16 -7.67 -8.43
N PHE A 185 13.26 -8.64 -8.63
CA PHE A 185 13.60 -9.85 -9.40
C PHE A 185 13.78 -9.58 -10.90
N LEU A 186 13.15 -8.55 -11.47
CA LEU A 186 13.44 -8.10 -12.84
C LEU A 186 14.86 -7.53 -12.96
N GLN A 187 15.40 -6.87 -11.93
CA GLN A 187 16.79 -6.42 -11.88
C GLN A 187 17.76 -7.61 -11.75
N VAL A 188 17.43 -8.57 -10.89
CA VAL A 188 18.19 -9.84 -10.78
C VAL A 188 18.22 -10.58 -12.11
N ALA A 189 17.09 -10.66 -12.81
CA ALA A 189 16.99 -11.31 -14.12
C ALA A 189 17.78 -10.56 -15.21
N MET A 190 17.85 -9.23 -15.17
CA MET A 190 18.76 -8.44 -16.03
C MET A 190 20.22 -8.84 -15.80
N GLY A 191 20.64 -8.96 -14.54
CA GLY A 191 21.99 -9.42 -14.19
C GLY A 191 22.25 -10.86 -14.68
N ALA A 192 21.31 -11.77 -14.45
CA ALA A 192 21.43 -13.17 -14.88
C ALA A 192 21.56 -13.29 -16.40
N LEU A 193 20.72 -12.57 -17.16
CA LEU A 193 20.80 -12.53 -18.62
C LEU A 193 22.11 -11.91 -19.11
N ALA A 194 22.61 -10.89 -18.42
CA ALA A 194 23.89 -10.27 -18.75
C ALA A 194 25.07 -11.23 -18.57
N PHE A 195 25.11 -11.98 -17.48
CA PHE A 195 26.11 -13.05 -17.31
C PHE A 195 25.99 -14.16 -18.35
N ASP A 196 24.76 -14.59 -18.67
CA ASP A 196 24.51 -15.68 -19.62
C ASP A 196 24.98 -15.33 -21.05
N ARG A 197 24.95 -14.03 -21.39
CA ARG A 197 25.37 -13.52 -22.70
C ARG A 197 26.80 -12.97 -22.74
N TRP A 198 27.51 -13.03 -21.64
CA TRP A 198 28.84 -12.44 -21.56
C TRP A 198 29.90 -13.43 -22.04
N ASP A 199 30.60 -13.06 -23.11
CA ASP A 199 31.71 -13.85 -23.66
C ASP A 199 32.88 -14.05 -22.66
N GLY A 200 32.95 -13.25 -21.60
CA GLY A 200 33.93 -13.36 -20.53
C GLY A 200 33.54 -14.32 -19.40
N LEU A 201 32.39 -15.01 -19.51
CA LEU A 201 31.98 -16.00 -18.52
C LEU A 201 32.94 -17.22 -18.55
N PRO A 202 33.51 -17.65 -17.41
CA PRO A 202 34.43 -18.79 -17.38
C PRO A 202 33.84 -20.07 -17.98
N THR A 203 34.68 -20.82 -18.72
CA THR A 203 34.23 -22.06 -19.37
C THR A 203 33.75 -23.09 -18.34
N GLY A 204 32.54 -23.61 -18.55
CA GLY A 204 31.94 -24.61 -17.65
C GLY A 204 31.18 -24.01 -16.46
N LEU A 205 31.21 -22.70 -16.26
CA LEU A 205 30.32 -22.00 -15.35
C LEU A 205 28.96 -21.78 -16.03
N THR A 206 27.89 -22.15 -15.35
CA THR A 206 26.51 -22.00 -15.86
C THR A 206 25.72 -20.99 -15.05
N VAL A 207 24.81 -20.25 -15.68
CA VAL A 207 23.91 -19.35 -14.96
C VAL A 207 22.68 -20.11 -14.48
N SER A 208 22.34 -19.93 -13.21
CA SER A 208 21.13 -20.47 -12.58
C SER A 208 19.87 -19.83 -13.17
N ARG A 209 18.78 -20.60 -13.29
CA ARG A 209 17.47 -20.02 -13.64
C ARG A 209 16.79 -19.40 -12.43
N HIS A 210 17.28 -19.65 -11.21
CA HIS A 210 16.84 -18.94 -10.01
C HIS A 210 17.76 -17.76 -9.71
N GLY A 211 17.19 -16.74 -9.09
CA GLY A 211 17.90 -15.61 -8.51
C GLY A 211 17.40 -15.33 -7.09
N PHE A 212 18.07 -14.42 -6.40
CA PHE A 212 17.70 -14.10 -5.02
C PHE A 212 17.73 -12.60 -4.70
N LEU A 213 16.93 -12.18 -3.73
CA LEU A 213 16.98 -10.85 -3.14
C LEU A 213 17.39 -10.95 -1.67
N ALA A 214 18.35 -10.14 -1.26
CA ALA A 214 18.65 -9.88 0.14
C ALA A 214 17.82 -8.68 0.61
N VAL A 215 16.89 -8.91 1.53
CA VAL A 215 15.92 -7.92 2.01
C VAL A 215 15.86 -7.86 3.53
N PRO A 216 15.50 -6.73 4.17
CA PRO A 216 15.36 -6.68 5.61
C PRO A 216 14.33 -7.70 6.11
N ARG A 217 14.74 -8.56 7.03
CA ARG A 217 13.87 -9.49 7.76
C ARG A 217 12.92 -8.75 8.70
N SER A 218 13.41 -7.66 9.29
CA SER A 218 12.75 -6.91 10.35
C SER A 218 13.20 -5.45 10.36
N VAL A 219 12.62 -4.66 11.27
CA VAL A 219 13.01 -3.27 11.51
C VAL A 219 14.46 -3.07 11.95
N PHE A 220 15.18 -4.15 12.30
CA PHE A 220 16.58 -4.11 12.75
C PHE A 220 17.60 -4.23 11.60
N LEU A 221 17.13 -4.29 10.35
CA LEU A 221 17.95 -4.44 9.13
C LEU A 221 18.76 -5.74 9.07
N GLN A 222 18.30 -6.82 9.70
CA GLN A 222 18.93 -8.14 9.54
C GLN A 222 18.54 -8.73 8.17
N PRO A 223 19.46 -9.30 7.39
CA PRO A 223 19.14 -9.83 6.06
C PRO A 223 18.27 -11.09 6.11
N ALA A 224 17.34 -11.18 5.17
CA ALA A 224 16.64 -12.39 4.78
C ALA A 224 16.80 -12.57 3.26
N VAL A 225 16.74 -13.82 2.81
CA VAL A 225 16.83 -14.16 1.38
C VAL A 225 15.43 -14.52 0.88
N GLU A 226 15.03 -13.95 -0.25
CA GLU A 226 13.90 -14.43 -1.05
C GLU A 226 14.48 -15.02 -2.33
N VAL A 227 14.08 -16.24 -2.73
CA VAL A 227 14.59 -16.94 -3.94
C VAL A 227 13.44 -17.23 -4.86
N GLU A 228 13.59 -16.90 -6.15
CA GLU A 228 12.52 -17.06 -7.16
C GLU A 228 13.07 -17.64 -8.47
N ASP A 229 12.21 -18.35 -9.21
CA ASP A 229 12.49 -18.82 -10.57
C ASP A 229 12.36 -17.64 -11.56
N LEU A 230 13.45 -17.31 -12.25
CA LEU A 230 13.55 -16.16 -13.13
C LEU A 230 12.95 -16.37 -14.51
N ARG A 231 12.35 -17.52 -14.82
CA ARG A 231 11.91 -17.87 -16.19
C ARG A 231 11.02 -16.82 -16.86
N ASP A 232 9.99 -16.36 -16.15
CA ASP A 232 9.06 -15.36 -16.65
C ASP A 232 9.74 -13.98 -16.71
N TYR A 233 10.57 -13.68 -15.71
CA TYR A 233 11.36 -12.45 -15.62
C TYR A 233 12.35 -12.30 -16.78
N LEU A 234 13.08 -13.36 -17.12
CA LEU A 234 14.05 -13.38 -18.23
C LEU A 234 13.38 -13.12 -19.57
N THR A 235 12.15 -13.62 -19.76
CA THR A 235 11.36 -13.37 -20.99
C THR A 235 11.03 -11.89 -21.12
N GLU A 236 10.56 -11.27 -20.03
CA GLU A 236 10.23 -9.84 -20.01
C GLU A 236 11.50 -8.98 -20.19
N VAL A 237 12.59 -9.30 -19.49
CA VAL A 237 13.90 -8.62 -19.64
C VAL A 237 14.38 -8.65 -21.08
N GLN A 238 14.27 -9.80 -21.74
CA GLN A 238 14.69 -9.94 -23.11
C GLN A 238 13.92 -9.01 -24.05
N LEU A 239 12.59 -8.94 -23.92
CA LEU A 239 11.74 -8.06 -24.72
C LEU A 239 12.12 -6.58 -24.56
N GLN A 240 12.45 -6.15 -23.33
CA GLN A 240 12.86 -4.78 -23.08
C GLN A 240 14.23 -4.44 -23.67
N ILE A 241 15.21 -5.36 -23.58
CA ILE A 241 16.52 -5.18 -24.22
C ILE A 241 16.36 -5.02 -25.73
N ASP A 242 15.55 -5.87 -26.36
CA ASP A 242 15.30 -5.80 -27.80
C ASP A 242 14.61 -4.47 -28.17
N SER A 243 13.65 -4.01 -27.37
CA SER A 243 13.03 -2.69 -27.57
C SER A 243 14.02 -1.53 -27.43
N ARG A 244 14.99 -1.61 -26.51
CA ARG A 244 16.00 -0.56 -26.32
C ARG A 244 16.99 -0.52 -27.47
N ARG A 245 17.40 -1.68 -27.97
CA ARG A 245 18.28 -1.78 -29.15
C ARG A 245 17.63 -1.15 -30.38
N ALA A 246 16.35 -1.46 -30.63
CA ALA A 246 15.61 -0.82 -31.70
C ALA A 246 15.56 0.72 -31.54
N ALA A 247 15.31 1.23 -30.33
CA ALA A 247 15.28 2.67 -30.07
C ALA A 247 16.67 3.34 -30.23
N ALA A 248 17.75 2.66 -29.86
CA ALA A 248 19.11 3.16 -30.03
C ALA A 248 19.49 3.24 -31.52
N GLU A 249 19.15 2.22 -32.31
CA GLU A 249 19.35 2.21 -33.78
C GLU A 249 18.58 3.35 -34.46
N ASP A 250 17.35 3.63 -34.02
CA ASP A 250 16.55 4.78 -34.51
C ASP A 250 17.18 6.14 -34.14
N ALA A 251 17.76 6.26 -32.95
CA ALA A 251 18.38 7.49 -32.44
C ALA A 251 19.71 7.82 -33.16
N GLU A 252 20.56 6.81 -33.45
CA GLU A 252 21.78 6.99 -34.24
C GLU A 252 21.49 7.53 -35.65
N GLY A 253 20.34 7.17 -36.22
CA GLY A 253 19.86 7.70 -37.51
C GLY A 253 19.41 9.16 -37.50
N ALA A 254 19.12 9.73 -36.32
CA ALA A 254 18.57 11.09 -36.17
C ALA A 254 19.64 12.19 -36.03
N GLY A 255 20.91 11.84 -35.79
CA GLY A 255 22.03 12.77 -35.62
C GLY A 255 22.06 13.48 -34.26
N ALA A 256 23.27 13.82 -33.78
CA ALA A 256 23.51 14.48 -32.48
C ALA A 256 22.97 15.93 -32.45
N GLY A 257 21.69 16.07 -32.08
CA GLY A 257 21.04 17.35 -31.83
C GLY A 257 21.10 17.78 -30.36
N SER A 258 20.66 19.02 -30.08
CA SER A 258 20.42 19.54 -28.72
C SER A 258 19.43 18.66 -27.93
N ALA A 259 19.47 18.70 -26.59
CA ALA A 259 18.51 18.05 -25.69
C ALA A 259 17.05 18.19 -26.14
N ARG A 260 16.70 19.36 -26.65
CA ARG A 260 15.36 19.66 -27.19
C ARG A 260 15.02 18.84 -28.44
N GLN A 261 15.94 18.75 -29.40
CA GLN A 261 15.75 17.95 -30.62
C GLN A 261 15.62 16.45 -30.32
N LEU A 262 16.32 15.99 -29.28
CA LEU A 262 16.23 14.61 -28.80
C LEU A 262 14.84 14.28 -28.22
N VAL A 263 14.15 15.23 -27.60
CA VAL A 263 12.89 14.98 -26.90
C VAL A 263 11.64 15.32 -27.75
N GLU A 264 11.73 16.31 -28.64
CA GLU A 264 10.59 16.82 -29.43
C GLU A 264 9.94 15.75 -30.33
N HIS A 265 10.73 14.82 -30.89
CA HIS A 265 10.20 13.76 -31.74
C HIS A 265 9.65 12.56 -30.96
N LEU A 266 9.92 12.48 -29.65
CA LEU A 266 9.49 11.40 -28.79
C LEU A 266 8.12 11.69 -28.17
N HIS A 267 7.14 10.84 -28.45
CA HIS A 267 5.82 10.95 -27.87
C HIS A 267 5.86 10.67 -26.35
N GLY A 268 5.44 11.65 -25.55
CA GLY A 268 5.26 11.50 -24.10
C GLY A 268 3.91 10.85 -23.77
N ALA A 269 3.90 9.72 -23.07
CA ALA A 269 2.69 9.13 -22.51
C ALA A 269 2.44 9.69 -21.10
N PHE A 270 2.16 10.99 -21.00
CA PHE A 270 1.99 11.64 -19.70
C PHE A 270 0.79 11.05 -18.94
N ASP A 271 1.05 10.64 -17.71
CA ASP A 271 0.06 10.16 -16.74
C ASP A 271 0.43 10.74 -15.36
N PRO A 272 -0.40 11.61 -14.77
CA PRO A 272 -0.09 12.23 -13.49
C PRO A 272 -0.07 11.25 -12.30
N ASP A 273 -0.63 10.04 -12.43
CA ASP A 273 -0.57 9.04 -11.35
C ASP A 273 0.80 8.37 -11.26
N THR A 274 1.47 8.17 -12.39
CA THR A 274 2.77 7.49 -12.45
C THR A 274 3.91 8.48 -12.62
N CYS A 275 3.79 9.45 -13.53
CA CYS A 275 4.90 10.31 -13.96
C CYS A 275 5.61 11.13 -12.87
N PRO A 276 5.06 11.48 -11.68
CA PRO A 276 5.79 12.28 -10.70
C PRO A 276 7.16 11.73 -10.24
N SER A 277 7.43 10.43 -10.40
CA SER A 277 8.77 9.86 -10.14
C SER A 277 9.74 9.97 -11.32
N CYS A 278 9.28 10.36 -12.51
CA CYS A 278 10.09 10.57 -13.70
C CYS A 278 10.77 11.93 -13.68
N SER A 279 12.08 12.00 -13.98
CA SER A 279 12.80 13.27 -14.05
C SER A 279 12.33 14.23 -15.15
N LEU A 280 11.64 13.73 -16.17
CA LEU A 280 11.05 14.57 -17.22
C LEU A 280 9.63 15.05 -16.88
N PHE A 281 9.09 14.73 -15.69
CA PHE A 281 7.73 15.07 -15.28
C PHE A 281 7.40 16.55 -15.48
N ASN A 282 8.24 17.45 -14.95
CA ASN A 282 8.01 18.89 -15.02
C ASN A 282 8.02 19.41 -16.46
N TYR A 283 8.91 18.89 -17.30
CA TYR A 283 8.96 19.22 -18.72
C TYR A 283 7.68 18.77 -19.46
N CYS A 284 7.31 17.49 -19.33
CA CYS A 284 6.12 16.94 -19.98
C CYS A 284 4.84 17.63 -19.51
N ARG A 285 4.74 17.94 -18.21
CA ARG A 285 3.62 18.69 -17.65
C ARG A 285 3.56 20.10 -18.21
N GLN A 286 4.70 20.80 -18.31
CA GLN A 286 4.74 22.13 -18.88
C GLN A 286 4.27 22.14 -20.35
N GLU A 287 4.68 21.15 -21.15
CA GLU A 287 4.22 21.04 -22.54
C GLU A 287 2.69 20.95 -22.65
N LEU A 288 2.05 20.14 -21.80
CA LEU A 288 0.58 20.07 -21.73
C LEU A 288 -0.03 21.41 -21.30
N GLN A 289 0.63 22.12 -20.39
CA GLN A 289 0.11 23.38 -19.84
C GLN A 289 0.13 24.54 -20.83
N VAL A 290 1.08 24.54 -21.77
CA VAL A 290 1.22 25.56 -22.82
C VAL A 290 0.62 25.13 -24.16
N ALA A 291 0.14 23.88 -24.27
CA ALA A 291 -0.50 23.38 -25.48
C ALA A 291 -1.73 24.22 -25.84
N ALA A 292 -1.88 24.53 -27.13
CA ALA A 292 -3.03 25.26 -27.63
C ALA A 292 -4.30 24.39 -27.71
N ASP A 293 -4.14 23.06 -27.68
CA ASP A 293 -5.24 22.10 -27.70
C ASP A 293 -5.91 22.02 -26.32
N PRO A 294 -7.20 22.38 -26.19
CA PRO A 294 -7.94 22.26 -24.93
C PRO A 294 -8.00 20.82 -24.38
N GLU A 295 -7.90 19.79 -25.24
CA GLU A 295 -7.92 18.40 -24.79
C GLU A 295 -6.64 17.99 -24.04
N ALA A 296 -5.55 18.76 -24.16
CA ALA A 296 -4.35 18.58 -23.35
C ALA A 296 -4.65 18.66 -21.84
N LEU A 297 -5.67 19.43 -21.43
CA LEU A 297 -6.12 19.48 -20.04
C LEU A 297 -6.63 18.13 -19.55
N LEU A 298 -7.30 17.34 -20.40
CA LEU A 298 -7.79 16.01 -20.02
C LEU A 298 -6.64 15.06 -19.70
N VAL A 299 -5.53 15.17 -20.43
CA VAL A 299 -4.30 14.42 -20.17
C VAL A 299 -3.64 14.93 -18.88
N GLU A 300 -3.51 16.25 -18.72
CA GLU A 300 -2.89 16.89 -17.55
C GLU A 300 -3.56 16.45 -16.23
N ILE A 301 -4.90 16.39 -16.19
CA ILE A 301 -5.64 16.02 -14.98
C ILE A 301 -5.85 14.50 -14.82
N GLY A 302 -5.31 13.69 -15.75
CA GLY A 302 -5.34 12.22 -15.67
C GLY A 302 -6.70 11.61 -16.01
N VAL A 303 -7.42 12.15 -17.00
CA VAL A 303 -8.60 11.48 -17.56
C VAL A 303 -8.13 10.26 -18.37
N PRO A 304 -8.62 9.05 -18.07
CA PRO A 304 -8.28 7.84 -18.82
C PRO A 304 -8.59 8.01 -20.30
N GLU A 305 -7.73 7.51 -21.18
CA GLU A 305 -7.86 7.66 -22.63
C GLU A 305 -9.24 7.21 -23.15
N THR A 306 -9.75 6.10 -22.61
CA THR A 306 -11.08 5.54 -22.93
C THR A 306 -12.24 6.45 -22.55
N GLU A 307 -12.06 7.40 -21.62
CA GLU A 307 -13.09 8.33 -21.17
C GLU A 307 -13.03 9.69 -21.90
N ARG A 308 -11.88 10.08 -22.48
CA ARG A 308 -11.62 11.44 -22.98
C ARG A 308 -12.66 11.91 -24.00
N ALA A 309 -12.97 11.09 -25.01
CA ALA A 309 -13.95 11.42 -26.04
C ALA A 309 -15.35 11.70 -25.47
N SER A 310 -15.72 11.04 -24.36
CA SER A 310 -17.01 11.21 -23.71
C SER A 310 -17.11 12.48 -22.86
N VAL A 311 -15.99 13.10 -22.50
CA VAL A 311 -15.96 14.31 -21.66
C VAL A 311 -15.42 15.54 -22.39
N ALA A 312 -14.81 15.39 -23.57
CA ALA A 312 -14.35 16.48 -24.41
C ALA A 312 -15.41 17.58 -24.68
N PRO A 313 -16.72 17.28 -24.88
CA PRO A 313 -17.74 18.32 -25.03
C PRO A 313 -17.83 19.29 -23.83
N VAL A 314 -17.53 18.82 -22.62
CA VAL A 314 -17.58 19.63 -21.39
C VAL A 314 -16.57 20.77 -21.43
N LEU A 315 -15.42 20.60 -22.10
CA LEU A 315 -14.41 21.65 -22.30
C LEU A 315 -14.96 22.85 -23.07
N ARG A 316 -15.99 22.64 -23.90
CA ARG A 316 -16.63 23.66 -24.73
C ARG A 316 -17.89 24.23 -24.09
N GLY A 317 -18.23 23.78 -22.87
CA GLY A 317 -19.47 24.13 -22.17
C GLY A 317 -20.68 23.29 -22.58
N ASP A 318 -20.51 22.27 -23.42
CA ASP A 318 -21.59 21.39 -23.87
C ASP A 318 -21.91 20.31 -22.83
N GLN A 319 -23.10 19.69 -22.96
CA GLN A 319 -23.44 18.52 -22.16
C GLN A 319 -22.70 17.28 -22.67
N PRO A 320 -22.20 16.41 -21.77
CA PRO A 320 -21.59 15.17 -22.19
C PRO A 320 -22.65 14.21 -22.78
N PRO A 321 -22.27 13.30 -23.70
CA PRO A 321 -23.13 12.24 -24.17
C PRO A 321 -23.64 11.34 -23.03
N ALA A 322 -24.76 10.65 -23.29
CA ALA A 322 -25.28 9.64 -22.38
C ALA A 322 -24.24 8.54 -22.12
N GLY A 323 -24.09 8.12 -20.86
CA GLY A 323 -23.11 7.12 -20.45
C GLY A 323 -21.74 7.67 -20.06
N ALA A 324 -21.48 8.97 -20.21
CA ALA A 324 -20.26 9.58 -19.65
C ALA A 324 -20.20 9.42 -18.12
N LYS A 325 -19.04 9.10 -17.58
CA LYS A 325 -18.85 8.88 -16.14
C LYS A 325 -19.07 10.19 -15.36
N ALA A 326 -20.04 10.19 -14.45
CA ALA A 326 -20.47 11.39 -13.74
C ALA A 326 -19.38 11.92 -12.81
N SER A 327 -18.57 11.06 -12.18
CA SER A 327 -17.43 11.50 -11.37
C SER A 327 -16.40 12.27 -12.19
N THR A 328 -16.09 11.79 -13.40
CA THR A 328 -15.10 12.41 -14.30
C THR A 328 -15.62 13.75 -14.81
N VAL A 329 -16.91 13.84 -15.16
CA VAL A 329 -17.57 15.09 -15.55
C VAL A 329 -17.55 16.10 -14.39
N LYS A 330 -17.89 15.69 -13.15
CA LYS A 330 -17.86 16.57 -11.98
C LYS A 330 -16.44 17.09 -11.69
N ARG A 331 -15.41 16.24 -11.80
CA ARG A 331 -14.01 16.68 -11.64
C ARG A 331 -13.60 17.68 -12.71
N LEU A 332 -13.91 17.40 -13.97
CA LEU A 332 -13.59 18.31 -15.07
C LEU A 332 -14.27 19.67 -14.88
N ARG A 333 -15.55 19.70 -14.49
CA ARG A 333 -16.25 20.95 -14.12
C ARG A 333 -15.58 21.64 -12.95
N ALA A 334 -15.22 20.91 -11.89
CA ALA A 334 -14.50 21.50 -10.75
C ALA A 334 -13.17 22.14 -11.16
N THR A 335 -12.45 21.54 -12.10
CA THR A 335 -11.22 22.09 -12.70
C THR A 335 -11.50 23.38 -13.48
N LEU A 336 -12.52 23.39 -14.33
CA LEU A 336 -12.85 24.53 -15.20
C LEU A 336 -13.46 25.71 -14.43
N ASP A 337 -14.36 25.41 -13.50
CA ASP A 337 -15.10 26.41 -12.72
C ASP A 337 -14.29 26.91 -11.52
N GLY A 338 -13.20 26.22 -11.17
CA GLY A 338 -12.39 26.47 -9.98
C GLY A 338 -13.17 26.32 -8.67
N ARG A 339 -14.22 25.51 -8.66
CA ARG A 339 -15.07 25.25 -7.49
C ARG A 339 -15.16 23.77 -7.21
N VAL A 340 -15.06 23.40 -5.94
CA VAL A 340 -15.24 21.99 -5.53
C VAL A 340 -16.63 21.49 -5.93
N ALA A 341 -16.70 20.32 -6.56
CA ALA A 341 -17.97 19.65 -6.82
C ALA A 341 -18.33 18.74 -5.65
N ASN A 342 -19.61 18.63 -5.32
CA ASN A 342 -20.09 17.72 -4.27
C ASN A 342 -20.55 16.39 -4.88
N SER A 343 -20.41 15.29 -4.15
CA SER A 343 -20.99 13.99 -4.54
C SER A 343 -22.48 13.86 -4.21
N ASP A 344 -22.99 14.76 -3.37
CA ASP A 344 -24.34 14.76 -2.81
C ASP A 344 -24.62 13.57 -1.85
N GLN A 345 -23.59 12.78 -1.54
CA GLN A 345 -23.66 11.74 -0.52
C GLN A 345 -23.63 12.35 0.89
N ARG A 346 -24.54 11.91 1.76
CA ARG A 346 -24.54 12.24 3.19
C ARG A 346 -23.57 11.34 3.98
N ARG A 347 -23.14 11.81 5.15
CA ARG A 347 -22.09 11.17 5.95
C ARG A 347 -22.53 9.83 6.54
N LEU A 348 -21.70 8.82 6.32
CA LEU A 348 -21.79 7.48 6.95
C LEU A 348 -20.63 7.23 7.92
N ASP A 349 -19.56 8.01 7.79
CA ASP A 349 -18.32 7.87 8.57
C ASP A 349 -18.45 8.45 9.99
N PRO A 350 -17.58 8.05 10.93
CA PRO A 350 -17.57 8.56 12.29
C PRO A 350 -16.59 9.73 12.49
N LEU A 351 -15.96 10.29 11.44
CA LEU A 351 -14.85 11.25 11.61
C LEU A 351 -15.30 12.50 12.38
N GLY A 352 -14.62 12.81 13.50
CA GLY A 352 -14.99 13.95 14.35
C GLY A 352 -16.24 13.72 15.21
N ALA A 353 -16.83 12.53 15.17
CA ALA A 353 -17.87 12.13 16.12
C ALA A 353 -17.25 11.60 17.42
N ALA A 354 -18.04 11.58 18.49
CA ALA A 354 -17.64 11.00 19.77
C ALA A 354 -17.11 9.56 19.61
N GLY A 355 -16.20 9.12 20.49
CA GLY A 355 -15.61 7.77 20.42
C GLY A 355 -14.60 7.57 19.30
N THR A 356 -14.17 8.63 18.61
CA THR A 356 -13.04 8.59 17.69
C THR A 356 -11.78 9.15 18.31
N VAL A 357 -10.63 8.55 17.98
CA VAL A 357 -9.30 8.96 18.41
C VAL A 357 -8.54 9.42 17.16
N SER A 358 -8.28 10.71 17.03
CA SER A 358 -7.45 11.25 15.95
C SER A 358 -5.98 11.04 16.24
N VAL A 359 -5.24 10.51 15.27
CA VAL A 359 -3.81 10.22 15.39
C VAL A 359 -3.07 10.83 14.20
N VAL A 360 -2.03 11.61 14.48
CA VAL A 360 -1.05 12.09 13.49
C VAL A 360 0.34 11.63 13.90
N ALA A 361 1.19 11.29 12.94
CA ALA A 361 2.53 10.81 13.21
C ALA A 361 3.55 11.52 12.32
N VAL A 362 4.81 11.55 12.77
CA VAL A 362 5.96 11.92 11.94
C VAL A 362 6.83 10.68 11.82
N LYS A 363 6.86 10.04 10.65
CA LYS A 363 7.69 8.86 10.40
C LYS A 363 9.14 9.28 10.22
N SER A 364 10.06 8.45 10.71
CA SER A 364 11.48 8.54 10.37
C SER A 364 11.79 7.72 9.13
N ASP A 365 12.41 8.31 8.11
CA ASP A 365 12.82 7.56 6.91
C ASP A 365 14.06 6.67 7.14
N ALA A 366 14.82 6.94 8.21
CA ALA A 366 15.94 6.10 8.64
C ALA A 366 15.53 4.73 9.23
N ALA A 367 14.23 4.43 9.32
CA ALA A 367 13.74 3.10 9.73
C ALA A 367 12.37 2.79 9.15
N ALA A 368 12.08 1.50 8.93
CA ALA A 368 10.78 1.07 8.42
C ALA A 368 9.62 1.47 9.36
N LEU A 369 9.80 1.26 10.67
CA LEU A 369 8.81 1.56 11.72
C LEU A 369 9.40 2.51 12.78
N GLY A 370 9.93 3.65 12.32
CA GLY A 370 10.47 4.71 13.17
C GLY A 370 9.56 5.93 13.29
N TYR A 371 9.58 6.59 14.44
CA TYR A 371 8.74 7.75 14.75
C TYR A 371 9.57 8.91 15.30
N HIS A 372 9.58 10.05 14.62
CA HIS A 372 10.08 11.30 15.18
C HIS A 372 9.11 11.91 16.18
N GLY A 373 7.79 11.74 15.98
CA GLY A 373 6.77 12.24 16.88
C GLY A 373 5.38 11.65 16.65
N LEU A 374 4.51 11.82 17.64
CA LEU A 374 3.10 11.39 17.62
C LEU A 374 2.21 12.50 18.20
N GLY A 375 1.07 12.73 17.58
CA GLY A 375 -0.03 13.52 18.13
C GLY A 375 -1.27 12.66 18.28
N VAL A 376 -1.93 12.74 19.44
CA VAL A 376 -3.21 12.06 19.68
C VAL A 376 -4.22 13.04 20.28
N ARG A 377 -5.49 12.82 19.97
CA ARG A 377 -6.62 13.40 20.70
C ARG A 377 -7.85 12.52 20.55
N ARG A 378 -8.83 12.73 21.42
CA ARG A 378 -10.11 12.02 21.37
C ARG A 378 -11.25 13.00 21.14
N HIS A 379 -12.29 12.53 20.44
CA HIS A 379 -13.54 13.25 20.28
C HIS A 379 -14.56 12.72 21.26
N THR A 380 -15.18 13.62 22.01
CA THR A 380 -16.16 13.32 23.06
C THR A 380 -17.53 13.88 22.65
N ALA A 381 -18.56 13.63 23.45
CA ALA A 381 -19.86 14.27 23.26
C ALA A 381 -19.78 15.81 23.44
N ASP A 382 -18.82 16.30 24.23
CA ASP A 382 -18.60 17.73 24.49
C ASP A 382 -17.65 18.40 23.47
N GLY A 383 -17.16 17.62 22.49
CA GLY A 383 -16.21 18.06 21.48
C GLY A 383 -14.82 17.41 21.58
N PRO A 384 -13.87 17.83 20.74
CA PRO A 384 -12.51 17.29 20.74
C PRO A 384 -11.73 17.71 21.98
N THR A 385 -10.98 16.77 22.56
CA THR A 385 -9.94 17.09 23.56
C THR A 385 -8.80 17.85 22.90
N PRO A 386 -7.96 18.57 23.67
CA PRO A 386 -6.72 19.13 23.16
C PRO A 386 -5.81 18.05 22.56
N TRP A 387 -5.02 18.43 21.56
CA TRP A 387 -3.96 17.58 21.03
C TRP A 387 -2.85 17.38 22.06
N GLU A 388 -2.51 16.13 22.34
CA GLU A 388 -1.29 15.76 23.05
C GLU A 388 -0.20 15.41 22.03
N PHE A 389 0.89 16.17 22.01
CA PHE A 389 2.04 15.92 21.15
C PHE A 389 3.21 15.34 21.93
N ARG A 390 3.88 14.36 21.33
CA ARG A 390 5.10 13.75 21.85
C ARG A 390 6.17 13.71 20.77
N VAL A 391 7.34 14.26 21.09
CA VAL A 391 8.55 14.14 20.28
C VAL A 391 9.41 13.00 20.82
N PHE A 392 9.98 12.20 19.93
CA PHE A 392 10.87 11.09 20.24
C PHE A 392 12.28 11.39 19.75
N THR A 393 13.22 11.20 20.66
CA THR A 393 14.64 11.45 20.44
C THR A 393 15.37 10.24 19.87
N GLU A 394 14.83 9.04 20.08
CA GLU A 394 15.36 7.79 19.54
C GLU A 394 14.30 7.17 18.64
N PRO A 395 14.13 7.70 17.41
CA PRO A 395 12.97 7.39 16.58
C PRO A 395 12.87 5.92 16.19
N GLN A 396 13.99 5.18 16.21
CA GLN A 396 14.08 3.79 15.75
C GLN A 396 13.94 2.76 16.88
N ASN A 397 13.91 3.20 18.15
CA ASN A 397 13.97 2.29 19.29
C ASN A 397 12.64 1.55 19.55
N ASP A 398 12.75 0.33 20.09
CA ASP A 398 11.60 -0.48 20.52
C ASP A 398 10.73 0.26 21.56
N ALA A 399 11.38 0.94 22.51
CA ALA A 399 10.71 1.75 23.52
C ALA A 399 9.82 2.86 22.91
N THR A 400 10.23 3.46 21.79
CA THR A 400 9.45 4.47 21.07
C THR A 400 8.18 3.86 20.50
N ARG A 401 8.28 2.72 19.80
CA ARG A 401 7.11 2.00 19.25
C ARG A 401 6.11 1.59 20.33
N ARG A 402 6.61 1.05 21.45
CA ARG A 402 5.77 0.70 22.60
C ARG A 402 5.07 1.90 23.20
N LYS A 403 5.77 3.04 23.31
CA LYS A 403 5.17 4.28 23.83
C LYS A 403 4.11 4.84 22.88
N VAL A 404 4.31 4.77 21.57
CA VAL A 404 3.30 5.12 20.56
C VAL A 404 2.03 4.30 20.78
N MET A 405 2.15 2.97 20.90
CA MET A 405 1.00 2.11 21.13
C MET A 405 0.33 2.35 22.48
N ALA A 406 1.10 2.60 23.54
CA ALA A 406 0.53 2.92 24.85
C ALA A 406 -0.30 4.22 24.83
N MET A 407 0.17 5.26 24.12
CA MET A 407 -0.59 6.53 24.00
C MET A 407 -1.90 6.34 23.23
N ILE A 408 -1.88 5.61 22.11
CA ILE A 408 -3.09 5.31 21.34
C ILE A 408 -4.06 4.44 22.16
N GLY A 409 -3.52 3.44 22.86
CA GLY A 409 -4.29 2.51 23.68
C GLY A 409 -4.98 3.19 24.84
N HIS A 410 -4.30 4.14 25.49
CA HIS A 410 -4.88 4.96 26.54
C HIS A 410 -6.13 5.71 26.05
N GLU A 411 -6.03 6.40 24.91
CA GLU A 411 -7.18 7.14 24.36
C GLU A 411 -8.31 6.21 23.89
N LEU A 412 -7.98 5.03 23.36
CA LEU A 412 -8.99 4.02 23.02
C LEU A 412 -9.72 3.51 24.26
N GLU A 413 -9.03 3.25 25.37
CA GLU A 413 -9.64 2.83 26.63
C GLU A 413 -10.60 3.88 27.18
N LEU A 414 -10.20 5.16 27.15
CA LEU A 414 -11.06 6.27 27.54
C LEU A 414 -12.28 6.38 26.62
N ALA A 415 -12.10 6.27 25.30
CA ALA A 415 -13.21 6.30 24.34
C ALA A 415 -14.20 5.14 24.57
N MET A 416 -13.70 3.92 24.79
CA MET A 416 -14.54 2.76 25.09
C MET A 416 -15.31 2.94 26.41
N ALA A 417 -14.65 3.45 27.45
CA ALA A 417 -15.28 3.68 28.74
C ALA A 417 -16.42 4.71 28.64
N GLU A 418 -16.25 5.76 27.84
CA GLU A 418 -17.31 6.74 27.57
C GLU A 418 -18.47 6.14 26.79
N ARG A 419 -18.19 5.34 25.76
CA ARG A 419 -19.24 4.66 24.99
C ARG A 419 -20.02 3.68 25.86
N ALA A 420 -19.36 2.93 26.73
CA ALA A 420 -20.01 2.01 27.67
C ALA A 420 -20.92 2.74 28.67
N ARG A 421 -20.59 3.96 29.08
CA ARG A 421 -21.47 4.78 29.96
C ARG A 421 -22.70 5.32 29.23
N ALA A 422 -22.64 5.46 27.91
CA ALA A 422 -23.73 6.02 27.11
C ALA A 422 -24.88 5.03 26.85
N GLY A 423 -24.66 3.72 27.00
CA GLY A 423 -25.71 2.71 26.80
C GLY A 423 -25.20 1.26 26.92
N ALA A 424 -26.15 0.32 27.00
CA ALA A 424 -25.87 -1.12 27.16
C ALA A 424 -25.23 -1.76 25.90
N ASP A 425 -25.50 -1.23 24.71
CA ASP A 425 -24.85 -1.62 23.45
C ASP A 425 -24.04 -0.42 22.92
N PRO A 426 -22.77 -0.28 23.35
CA PRO A 426 -21.98 0.91 23.04
C PRO A 426 -21.58 0.96 21.56
N ASP A 427 -21.83 2.11 20.93
CA ASP A 427 -21.32 2.46 19.59
C ASP A 427 -19.83 2.07 19.43
N PRO A 428 -19.39 1.72 18.22
CA PRO A 428 -17.99 1.41 17.95
C PRO A 428 -17.06 2.61 18.21
N VAL A 429 -15.80 2.29 18.53
CA VAL A 429 -14.71 3.27 18.63
C VAL A 429 -13.82 3.21 17.38
N HIS A 430 -13.21 4.32 16.99
CA HIS A 430 -12.39 4.34 15.77
C HIS A 430 -11.09 5.11 15.96
N VAL A 431 -10.03 4.68 15.28
CA VAL A 431 -8.82 5.50 15.09
C VAL A 431 -8.96 6.27 13.78
N VAL A 432 -8.76 7.57 13.78
CA VAL A 432 -8.81 8.43 12.60
C VAL A 432 -7.40 8.87 12.25
N VAL A 433 -7.00 8.67 11.00
CA VAL A 433 -5.68 9.06 10.49
C VAL A 433 -5.81 9.93 9.23
N PRO A 434 -4.79 10.74 8.89
CA PRO A 434 -4.85 11.58 7.68
C PRO A 434 -4.95 10.79 6.38
N ASP A 435 -4.25 9.65 6.28
CA ASP A 435 -4.12 8.85 5.07
C ASP A 435 -3.86 7.35 5.35
N GLN A 436 -3.97 6.54 4.30
CA GLN A 436 -3.69 5.10 4.32
C GLN A 436 -2.24 4.79 4.75
N ALA A 437 -1.25 5.58 4.35
CA ALA A 437 0.15 5.33 4.71
C ALA A 437 0.37 5.45 6.24
N THR A 438 -0.30 6.38 6.90
CA THR A 438 -0.30 6.49 8.38
C THR A 438 -0.96 5.27 9.01
N SER A 439 -2.08 4.79 8.46
CA SER A 439 -2.74 3.55 8.90
C SER A 439 -1.79 2.35 8.82
N ASP A 440 -1.09 2.21 7.70
CA ASP A 440 -0.14 1.12 7.46
C ASP A 440 1.06 1.15 8.40
N LEU A 441 1.58 2.34 8.73
CA LEU A 441 2.64 2.51 9.73
C LEU A 441 2.19 2.03 11.12
N LEU A 442 0.99 2.40 11.56
CA LEU A 442 0.43 1.99 12.85
C LEU A 442 0.16 0.48 12.89
N ALA A 443 -0.51 -0.06 11.87
CA ALA A 443 -0.82 -1.49 11.79
C ALA A 443 0.45 -2.35 11.70
N SER A 444 1.48 -1.91 10.97
CA SER A 444 2.76 -2.63 10.88
C SER A 444 3.51 -2.61 12.22
N THR A 445 3.44 -1.50 12.95
CA THR A 445 4.00 -1.41 14.31
C THR A 445 3.27 -2.33 15.28
N ALA A 446 1.95 -2.46 15.16
CA ALA A 446 1.16 -3.40 15.94
C ALA A 446 1.54 -4.86 15.62
N ASP A 447 1.65 -5.20 14.34
CA ASP A 447 2.06 -6.53 13.87
C ASP A 447 3.46 -6.93 14.38
N LEU A 448 4.43 -6.02 14.32
CA LEU A 448 5.76 -6.22 14.91
C LEU A 448 5.66 -6.51 16.42
N LEU A 449 4.99 -5.64 17.19
CA LEU A 449 4.92 -5.77 18.64
C LEU A 449 4.14 -7.01 19.09
N ALA A 450 3.13 -7.44 18.33
CA ALA A 450 2.46 -8.71 18.53
C ALA A 450 3.42 -9.88 18.32
N GLY A 451 4.22 -9.88 17.24
CA GLY A 451 5.24 -10.90 17.01
C GLY A 451 6.27 -10.99 18.14
N VAL A 452 6.73 -9.83 18.63
CA VAL A 452 7.66 -9.75 19.77
C VAL A 452 7.04 -10.32 21.05
N GLU A 453 5.78 -10.00 21.34
CA GLU A 453 5.08 -10.50 22.53
C GLU A 453 4.81 -12.02 22.47
N LEU A 454 4.41 -12.56 21.31
CA LEU A 454 4.24 -14.00 21.14
C LEU A 454 5.57 -14.76 21.33
N SER A 455 6.68 -14.23 20.79
CA SER A 455 8.01 -14.80 21.00
C SER A 455 8.39 -14.80 22.49
N ARG A 456 8.12 -13.69 23.18
CA ARG A 456 8.36 -13.55 24.62
C ARG A 456 7.55 -14.57 25.44
N LEU A 457 6.32 -14.90 25.04
CA LEU A 457 5.51 -15.93 25.70
C LEU A 457 6.14 -17.32 25.55
N ARG A 458 6.61 -17.67 24.35
CA ARG A 458 7.32 -18.94 24.08
C ARG A 458 8.58 -19.07 24.91
N TRP A 459 9.40 -18.03 24.94
CA TRP A 459 10.66 -18.06 25.68
C TRP A 459 10.45 -18.06 27.19
N ARG A 460 9.41 -17.39 27.69
CA ARG A 460 9.05 -17.49 29.11
C ARG A 460 8.73 -18.94 29.48
N ARG A 461 8.02 -19.66 28.60
CA ARG A 461 7.78 -21.10 28.77
C ARG A 461 9.06 -21.92 28.72
N ASP A 462 9.99 -21.60 27.84
CA ASP A 462 11.31 -22.26 27.80
C ASP A 462 12.07 -22.09 29.12
N GLU A 463 12.16 -20.86 29.63
CA GLU A 463 12.80 -20.57 30.92
C GLU A 463 12.13 -21.32 32.08
N GLU A 464 10.79 -21.34 32.14
CA GLU A 464 10.02 -22.08 33.15
C GLU A 464 10.29 -23.59 33.12
N MET A 465 10.57 -24.14 31.93
CA MET A 465 10.91 -25.55 31.72
C MET A 465 12.41 -25.85 31.85
N GLY A 466 13.23 -24.86 32.19
CA GLY A 466 14.69 -25.00 32.31
C GLY A 466 15.40 -25.17 30.96
N ARG A 467 14.78 -24.72 29.85
CA ARG A 467 15.34 -24.72 28.50
C ARG A 467 15.92 -23.35 28.19
N GLU A 468 16.96 -23.31 27.36
CA GLU A 468 17.49 -22.06 26.84
C GLU A 468 16.51 -21.42 25.86
N ALA A 469 16.32 -20.10 25.96
CA ALA A 469 15.52 -19.34 25.01
C ALA A 469 16.28 -19.20 23.69
N LEU A 470 15.78 -19.88 22.65
CA LEU A 470 16.42 -19.91 21.33
C LEU A 470 15.52 -19.28 20.27
N THR A 471 16.12 -18.50 19.38
CA THR A 471 15.50 -18.05 18.13
C THR A 471 15.16 -19.25 17.22
N TYR A 472 14.42 -19.01 16.13
CA TYR A 472 14.10 -20.08 15.16
C TYR A 472 15.36 -20.74 14.58
N ASN A 473 16.41 -19.93 14.35
CA ASN A 473 17.69 -20.39 13.82
C ASN A 473 18.57 -21.10 14.86
N GLY A 474 18.11 -21.22 16.12
CA GLY A 474 18.88 -21.84 17.19
C GLY A 474 19.87 -20.91 17.89
N ASP A 475 19.93 -19.63 17.53
CA ASP A 475 20.75 -18.63 18.23
C ASP A 475 20.12 -18.26 19.59
N PRO A 476 20.90 -17.97 20.65
CA PRO A 476 20.39 -17.45 21.92
C PRO A 476 19.54 -16.18 21.73
N ALA A 477 18.37 -16.16 22.37
CA ALA A 477 17.42 -15.07 22.29
C ALA A 477 17.51 -14.13 23.52
N VAL A 478 17.37 -12.83 23.29
CA VAL A 478 17.22 -11.84 24.38
C VAL A 478 15.74 -11.64 24.66
N MET A 479 15.31 -11.93 25.90
CA MET A 479 13.93 -11.77 26.32
C MET A 479 13.45 -10.32 26.18
N PRO A 480 12.43 -10.03 25.34
CA PRO A 480 11.88 -8.70 25.21
C PRO A 480 11.07 -8.30 26.44
N ARG A 481 10.86 -6.99 26.63
CA ARG A 481 9.93 -6.49 27.65
C ARG A 481 8.49 -6.94 27.33
N GLU A 482 7.72 -7.26 28.36
CA GLU A 482 6.29 -7.54 28.24
C GLU A 482 5.52 -6.35 27.65
N LEU A 483 4.54 -6.65 26.80
CA LEU A 483 3.64 -5.67 26.23
C LEU A 483 2.70 -5.11 27.32
N ASP A 484 2.85 -3.83 27.61
CA ASP A 484 1.99 -3.11 28.57
C ASP A 484 0.50 -3.20 28.17
N PRO A 485 -0.46 -3.27 29.13
CA PRO A 485 -1.88 -3.41 28.83
C PRO A 485 -2.43 -2.37 27.86
N GLN A 486 -2.04 -1.11 27.98
CA GLN A 486 -2.51 -0.05 27.07
C GLN A 486 -1.95 -0.27 25.67
N ALA A 487 -0.66 -0.59 25.59
CA ALA A 487 -0.04 -0.95 24.32
C ALA A 487 -0.72 -2.18 23.69
N ARG A 488 -1.07 -3.20 24.49
CA ARG A 488 -1.79 -4.38 24.02
C ARG A 488 -3.18 -4.03 23.50
N THR A 489 -3.91 -3.12 24.13
CA THR A 489 -5.20 -2.62 23.62
C THR A 489 -5.05 -2.02 22.22
N ALA A 490 -4.07 -1.13 22.01
CA ALA A 490 -3.82 -0.54 20.69
C ALA A 490 -3.33 -1.58 19.67
N VAL A 491 -2.40 -2.46 20.05
CA VAL A 491 -1.88 -3.52 19.18
C VAL A 491 -3.01 -4.43 18.72
N SER A 492 -3.83 -4.90 19.67
CA SER A 492 -4.99 -5.74 19.38
C SER A 492 -5.99 -5.05 18.46
N PHE A 493 -6.30 -3.78 18.70
CA PHE A 493 -7.24 -3.01 17.88
C PHE A 493 -6.70 -2.77 16.46
N LEU A 494 -5.43 -2.37 16.33
CA LEU A 494 -4.81 -2.11 15.02
C LEU A 494 -4.58 -3.39 14.20
N LEU A 495 -4.48 -4.55 14.85
CA LEU A 495 -4.50 -5.84 14.14
C LEU A 495 -5.88 -6.15 13.53
N GLU A 496 -6.98 -5.60 14.06
CA GLU A 496 -8.28 -5.68 13.38
C GLU A 496 -8.27 -4.95 12.04
N GLN A 497 -7.44 -3.91 11.86
CA GLN A 497 -7.26 -3.27 10.54
C GLN A 497 -6.64 -4.22 9.51
N ASP A 498 -5.84 -5.19 9.93
CA ASP A 498 -5.30 -6.21 9.03
C ASP A 498 -6.33 -7.30 8.73
N ARG A 499 -7.08 -7.74 9.77
CA ARG A 499 -8.22 -8.66 9.62
C ARG A 499 -9.29 -8.13 8.68
N ALA A 500 -9.62 -6.86 8.85
CA ALA A 500 -10.63 -6.16 8.09
C ALA A 500 -10.13 -5.69 6.73
N ARG A 501 -8.87 -5.87 6.33
CA ARG A 501 -8.36 -5.29 5.07
C ARG A 501 -9.14 -5.73 3.83
N MET A 502 -9.63 -6.97 3.82
CA MET A 502 -10.43 -7.52 2.73
C MET A 502 -11.93 -7.20 2.89
N LEU A 503 -12.30 -6.49 3.95
CA LEU A 503 -13.66 -6.12 4.33
C LEU A 503 -13.78 -4.59 4.26
N GLN A 504 -14.83 -4.11 3.61
CA GLN A 504 -15.09 -2.72 3.35
C GLN A 504 -16.06 -2.10 4.36
N THR A 505 -16.94 -2.91 4.96
CA THR A 505 -17.88 -2.41 5.99
C THR A 505 -17.26 -2.27 7.37
N ARG A 506 -16.13 -2.95 7.62
CA ARG A 506 -15.40 -2.93 8.88
C ARG A 506 -14.24 -1.96 8.79
N GLN A 507 -14.26 -0.92 9.63
CA GLN A 507 -13.34 0.22 9.53
C GLN A 507 -12.87 0.66 10.92
N PRO A 508 -12.04 -0.16 11.60
CA PRO A 508 -11.47 0.24 12.89
C PRO A 508 -10.58 1.47 12.73
N VAL A 509 -9.89 1.60 11.58
CA VAL A 509 -9.16 2.81 11.20
C VAL A 509 -9.88 3.55 10.06
N VAL A 510 -10.11 4.85 10.25
CA VAL A 510 -10.77 5.74 9.29
C VAL A 510 -9.75 6.67 8.66
N ASP A 511 -9.58 6.56 7.34
CA ASP A 511 -8.75 7.44 6.51
C ASP A 511 -9.53 8.72 6.15
N ALA A 512 -9.08 9.87 6.66
CA ALA A 512 -9.69 11.16 6.43
C ALA A 512 -9.68 11.58 4.95
N THR A 513 -8.60 11.30 4.21
CA THR A 513 -8.50 11.60 2.78
C THR A 513 -9.56 10.84 2.01
N ARG A 514 -9.74 9.54 2.31
CA ARG A 514 -10.78 8.72 1.68
C ARG A 514 -12.18 9.21 2.02
N VAL A 515 -12.44 9.62 3.27
CA VAL A 515 -13.73 10.19 3.67
C VAL A 515 -14.01 11.48 2.92
N LEU A 516 -13.07 12.43 2.85
CA LEU A 516 -13.28 13.69 2.15
C LEU A 516 -13.56 13.47 0.66
N ASN A 517 -12.81 12.58 0.00
CA ASN A 517 -13.03 12.25 -1.42
C ASN A 517 -14.38 11.57 -1.72
N ARG A 518 -15.07 11.04 -0.71
CA ARG A 518 -16.45 10.55 -0.88
C ARG A 518 -17.46 11.69 -0.98
N HIS A 519 -17.15 12.87 -0.45
CA HIS A 519 -18.08 14.00 -0.38
C HIS A 519 -17.69 15.14 -1.34
N PHE A 520 -16.39 15.38 -1.49
CA PHE A 520 -15.82 16.49 -2.24
C PHE A 520 -14.99 15.98 -3.41
N ILE A 521 -15.18 16.58 -4.57
CA ILE A 521 -14.48 16.29 -5.82
C ILE A 521 -13.69 17.55 -6.17
N PRO A 522 -12.41 17.62 -5.77
CA PRO A 522 -11.57 18.75 -6.11
C PRO A 522 -11.30 18.78 -7.62
N GLY A 523 -11.05 19.97 -8.17
CA GLY A 523 -10.52 20.10 -9.54
C GLY A 523 -9.05 19.68 -9.62
N GLY A 524 -8.50 19.66 -10.83
CA GLY A 524 -7.11 19.27 -11.10
C GLY A 524 -6.89 17.76 -11.18
N ALA A 525 -5.63 17.35 -11.07
CA ALA A 525 -5.21 15.96 -11.25
C ALA A 525 -5.74 15.04 -10.15
N ALA A 526 -6.23 13.85 -10.55
CA ALA A 526 -6.80 12.85 -9.63
C ALA A 526 -5.84 12.45 -8.51
N MET A 527 -4.54 12.34 -8.83
CA MET A 527 -3.49 11.98 -7.89
C MET A 527 -3.40 12.97 -6.72
N LEU A 528 -3.55 14.27 -6.98
CA LEU A 528 -3.44 15.31 -5.93
C LEU A 528 -4.57 15.21 -4.92
N ALA A 529 -5.75 14.72 -5.34
CA ALA A 529 -6.85 14.42 -4.42
C ALA A 529 -6.52 13.30 -3.43
N ARG A 530 -5.43 12.54 -3.62
CA ARG A 530 -4.91 11.57 -2.64
C ARG A 530 -4.13 12.24 -1.51
N ARG A 531 -3.94 13.56 -1.52
CA ARG A 531 -3.39 14.33 -0.39
C ARG A 531 -4.50 15.07 0.35
N LEU A 532 -4.56 14.89 1.67
CA LEU A 532 -5.62 15.49 2.50
C LEU A 532 -5.65 17.03 2.41
N ASP A 533 -4.49 17.68 2.47
CA ASP A 533 -4.34 19.14 2.41
C ASP A 533 -4.88 19.73 1.09
N TYR A 534 -4.69 19.02 -0.03
CA TYR A 534 -5.27 19.38 -1.32
C TYR A 534 -6.80 19.37 -1.27
N VAL A 535 -7.41 18.26 -0.83
CA VAL A 535 -8.88 18.14 -0.77
C VAL A 535 -9.48 19.14 0.22
N VAL A 536 -8.82 19.36 1.37
CA VAL A 536 -9.21 20.37 2.36
C VAL A 536 -9.20 21.78 1.76
N ARG A 537 -8.14 22.16 1.01
CA ARG A 537 -8.05 23.47 0.36
C ARG A 537 -9.24 23.71 -0.56
N TRP A 538 -9.62 22.72 -1.36
CA TRP A 538 -10.80 22.80 -2.24
C TRP A 538 -12.12 22.82 -1.47
N ALA A 539 -12.30 21.92 -0.48
CA ALA A 539 -13.55 21.79 0.26
C ALA A 539 -13.89 23.02 1.11
N LEU A 540 -12.87 23.75 1.58
CA LEU A 540 -13.04 24.96 2.39
C LEU A 540 -13.00 26.26 1.57
N ALA A 541 -12.67 26.22 0.28
CA ALA A 541 -12.58 27.42 -0.54
C ALA A 541 -13.93 28.11 -0.73
N GLU A 542 -13.94 29.41 -0.53
CA GLU A 542 -15.08 30.30 -0.83
C GLU A 542 -14.85 31.05 -2.16
N GLU A 543 -13.58 31.22 -2.54
CA GLU A 543 -13.12 31.80 -3.79
C GLU A 543 -12.96 30.76 -4.90
N VAL A 544 -12.89 31.23 -6.16
CA VAL A 544 -12.56 30.40 -7.31
C VAL A 544 -11.06 30.08 -7.27
N LEU A 545 -10.71 28.81 -7.39
CA LEU A 545 -9.33 28.32 -7.37
C LEU A 545 -8.81 28.01 -8.78
N ASP A 546 -7.58 28.41 -9.05
CA ASP A 546 -6.82 27.84 -10.18
C ASP A 546 -6.17 26.52 -9.74
N HIS A 547 -6.56 25.42 -10.37
CA HIS A 547 -6.03 24.09 -10.04
C HIS A 547 -4.51 23.99 -10.19
N ARG A 548 -3.91 24.71 -11.15
CA ARG A 548 -2.45 24.72 -11.39
C ARG A 548 -1.72 25.52 -10.32
N GLN A 549 -2.31 26.62 -9.84
CA GLN A 549 -1.76 27.36 -8.71
C GLN A 549 -1.80 26.52 -7.43
N VAL A 550 -2.96 25.93 -7.12
CA VAL A 550 -3.12 25.10 -5.91
C VAL A 550 -2.17 23.90 -5.94
N ALA A 551 -2.01 23.24 -7.10
CA ALA A 551 -1.06 22.14 -7.26
C ALA A 551 0.38 22.58 -6.92
N ARG A 552 0.84 23.71 -7.48
CA ARG A 552 2.18 24.24 -7.20
C ARG A 552 2.40 24.60 -5.74
N GLU A 553 1.42 25.20 -5.08
CA GLU A 553 1.50 25.55 -3.65
C GLU A 553 1.59 24.30 -2.76
N ILE A 554 0.81 23.26 -3.07
CA ILE A 554 0.75 22.02 -2.30
C ILE A 554 1.99 21.14 -2.56
N GLU A 555 2.42 21.00 -3.82
CA GLU A 555 3.64 20.28 -4.19
C GLU A 555 4.91 20.95 -3.66
N GLY A 556 4.95 22.29 -3.65
CA GLY A 556 6.06 23.07 -3.10
C GLY A 556 6.06 23.21 -1.59
N SER A 557 5.11 22.62 -0.87
CA SER A 557 5.07 22.65 0.59
C SER A 557 6.12 21.73 1.19
N VAL A 558 6.86 22.23 2.19
CA VAL A 558 7.78 21.42 3.01
C VAL A 558 7.02 20.37 3.82
N HIS A 559 5.77 20.65 4.17
CA HIS A 559 4.96 19.78 5.02
C HIS A 559 4.05 18.87 4.21
N THR A 560 3.75 17.71 4.78
CA THR A 560 2.82 16.72 4.24
C THR A 560 1.77 16.37 5.29
N PRO A 561 0.53 16.04 4.90
CA PRO A 561 -0.54 15.78 5.85
C PRO A 561 -0.48 14.38 6.48
N GLY A 562 0.10 13.41 5.77
CA GLY A 562 0.30 12.03 6.23
C GLY A 562 1.63 11.82 6.93
N ALA A 563 1.86 10.63 7.50
CA ALA A 563 3.03 10.35 8.34
C ALA A 563 4.39 10.45 7.62
N ARG A 564 4.45 10.24 6.30
CA ARG A 564 5.68 10.37 5.51
C ARG A 564 6.03 11.83 5.30
N LEU A 565 7.30 12.16 5.46
CA LEU A 565 7.83 13.51 5.27
C LEU A 565 8.01 13.84 3.78
N SER A 566 8.12 15.13 3.47
CA SER A 566 8.76 15.55 2.21
C SER A 566 10.26 15.26 2.29
N ASN A 567 10.93 15.17 1.14
CA ASN A 567 12.38 14.96 1.10
C ASN A 567 13.13 16.05 1.88
N GLN A 568 12.75 17.31 1.69
CA GLN A 568 13.36 18.45 2.39
C GLN A 568 13.18 18.34 3.91
N ALA A 569 11.96 18.07 4.39
CA ALA A 569 11.72 17.96 5.83
C ALA A 569 12.45 16.77 6.46
N SER A 570 12.58 15.66 5.71
CA SER A 570 13.34 14.48 6.11
C SER A 570 14.82 14.80 6.28
N ASP A 571 15.41 15.53 5.32
CA ASP A 571 16.81 15.92 5.36
C ASP A 571 17.12 16.91 6.49
N GLU A 572 16.25 17.90 6.70
CA GLU A 572 16.35 18.87 7.80
C GLU A 572 16.29 18.17 9.17
N LEU A 573 15.34 17.26 9.36
CA LEU A 573 15.20 16.47 10.60
C LEU A 573 16.39 15.55 10.83
N HIS A 574 16.90 14.92 9.77
CA HIS A 574 18.06 14.03 9.85
C HIS A 574 19.32 14.82 10.28
N ALA A 575 19.59 15.95 9.63
CA ALA A 575 20.71 16.83 9.99
C ALA A 575 20.59 17.36 11.42
N ALA A 576 19.40 17.76 11.85
CA ALA A 576 19.16 18.22 13.22
C ALA A 576 19.36 17.10 14.26
N LEU A 577 18.98 15.87 13.93
CA LEU A 577 19.18 14.70 14.80
C LEU A 577 20.66 14.33 14.92
N ASP A 578 21.43 14.41 13.84
CA ASP A 578 22.88 14.15 13.86
C ASP A 578 23.65 15.21 14.63
N ARG A 579 23.28 16.50 14.49
CA ARG A 579 23.79 17.56 15.37
C ARG A 579 23.49 17.27 16.83
N ARG A 580 22.28 16.81 17.15
CA ARG A 580 21.91 16.44 18.54
C ARG A 580 22.81 15.34 19.10
N ARG A 581 23.13 14.32 18.30
CA ARG A 581 24.00 13.21 18.71
C ARG A 581 25.41 13.69 19.03
N THR A 582 25.87 14.74 18.36
CA THR A 582 27.19 15.36 18.59
C THR A 582 27.18 16.35 19.77
N ASP A 583 26.22 17.27 19.81
CA ASP A 583 26.23 18.45 20.67
C ASP A 583 25.34 18.31 21.93
N GLY A 584 24.56 17.24 22.05
CA GLY A 584 23.73 16.91 23.23
C GLY A 584 22.46 17.76 23.41
N THR A 585 22.27 18.85 22.66
CA THR A 585 21.04 19.67 22.67
C THR A 585 20.52 19.88 21.26
N ALA A 586 19.19 19.85 21.07
CA ALA A 586 18.59 20.17 19.77
C ALA A 586 17.17 20.73 19.92
N PRO A 587 17.04 21.99 20.39
CA PRO A 587 15.76 22.69 20.34
C PRO A 587 15.22 22.78 18.90
N GLU A 588 16.11 22.87 17.91
CA GLU A 588 15.76 22.84 16.49
C GLU A 588 15.05 21.54 16.07
N TYR A 589 15.60 20.37 16.40
CA TYR A 589 14.96 19.08 16.10
C TYR A 589 13.55 19.00 16.70
N THR A 590 13.39 19.41 17.96
CA THR A 590 12.07 19.42 18.63
C THR A 590 11.11 20.36 17.91
N SER A 591 11.56 21.56 17.55
CA SER A 591 10.75 22.54 16.82
C SER A 591 10.31 22.04 15.45
N LEU A 592 11.18 21.37 14.71
CA LEU A 592 10.87 20.79 13.40
C LEU A 592 9.81 19.69 13.50
N VAL A 593 9.98 18.75 14.45
CA VAL A 593 8.98 17.68 14.67
C VAL A 593 7.64 18.26 15.11
N GLU A 594 7.63 19.26 15.99
CA GLU A 594 6.39 19.91 16.42
C GLU A 594 5.71 20.69 15.28
N ALA A 595 6.47 21.35 14.42
CA ALA A 595 5.92 22.05 13.24
C ALA A 595 5.19 21.07 12.32
N GLU A 596 5.84 19.94 12.04
CA GLU A 596 5.27 18.81 11.30
C GLU A 596 3.98 18.26 11.95
N LEU A 597 4.00 17.97 13.26
CA LEU A 597 2.81 17.50 13.98
C LEU A 597 1.66 18.52 13.97
N ARG A 598 1.97 19.82 14.16
CA ARG A 598 0.98 20.90 14.15
C ARG A 598 0.36 21.08 12.77
N TYR A 599 1.15 20.98 11.69
CA TYR A 599 0.62 21.03 10.33
C TYR A 599 -0.39 19.89 10.10
N ARG A 600 -0.01 18.64 10.42
CA ARG A 600 -0.88 17.47 10.26
C ARG A 600 -2.15 17.57 11.09
N ALA A 601 -2.03 17.96 12.36
CA ALA A 601 -3.16 18.15 13.26
C ALA A 601 -4.12 19.23 12.72
N LYS A 602 -3.58 20.38 12.29
CA LYS A 602 -4.38 21.47 11.69
C LYS A 602 -5.11 21.01 10.44
N THR A 603 -4.44 20.29 9.55
CA THR A 603 -5.07 19.78 8.32
C THR A 603 -6.20 18.79 8.64
N LEU A 604 -6.00 17.91 9.63
CA LEU A 604 -7.06 16.99 10.08
C LEU A 604 -8.23 17.74 10.74
N ASP A 605 -7.98 18.80 11.50
CA ASP A 605 -9.02 19.67 12.07
C ASP A 605 -9.83 20.38 10.98
N GLN A 606 -9.16 20.86 9.95
CA GLN A 606 -9.81 21.46 8.79
C GLN A 606 -10.62 20.44 7.99
N ALA A 607 -10.16 19.20 7.90
CA ALA A 607 -10.92 18.10 7.31
C ALA A 607 -12.23 17.81 8.07
N VAL A 608 -12.19 17.77 9.40
CA VAL A 608 -13.39 17.67 10.24
C VAL A 608 -14.34 18.84 9.96
N ARG A 609 -13.81 20.08 9.96
CA ARG A 609 -14.58 21.30 9.69
C ARG A 609 -15.24 21.31 8.32
N ALA A 610 -14.58 20.78 7.28
CA ALA A 610 -15.18 20.65 5.95
C ALA A 610 -16.39 19.71 5.99
N LEU A 611 -16.28 18.60 6.73
CA LEU A 611 -17.33 17.60 6.85
C LEU A 611 -18.52 18.02 7.73
N GLU A 612 -18.37 19.01 8.61
CA GLU A 612 -19.50 19.60 9.36
C GLU A 612 -20.56 20.23 8.44
N ARG A 613 -20.18 20.59 7.21
CA ARG A 613 -21.10 21.12 6.17
C ARG A 613 -21.94 20.03 5.50
N VAL A 614 -21.61 18.75 5.71
CA VAL A 614 -22.28 17.61 5.09
C VAL A 614 -23.18 16.93 6.13
N GLY A 615 -24.48 16.84 5.82
CA GLY A 615 -25.45 16.20 6.71
C GLY A 615 -25.15 14.71 6.95
N VAL A 616 -25.54 14.20 8.12
CA VAL A 616 -25.44 12.77 8.46
C VAL A 616 -26.56 12.00 7.73
N SER A 617 -26.20 10.85 7.15
CA SER A 617 -27.14 9.98 6.45
C SER A 617 -28.11 9.31 7.43
N ARG A 618 -29.37 9.12 7.01
CA ARG A 618 -30.33 8.27 7.73
C ARG A 618 -29.84 6.82 7.85
N PHE A 619 -28.99 6.37 6.94
CA PHE A 619 -28.41 5.02 6.92
C PHE A 619 -27.15 4.88 7.79
N ALA A 620 -26.63 5.97 8.39
CA ALA A 620 -25.38 5.95 9.15
C ALA A 620 -25.42 5.01 10.38
N ALA A 621 -26.57 4.89 11.05
CA ALA A 621 -26.73 3.97 12.17
C ALA A 621 -26.59 2.50 11.75
N ALA A 622 -27.05 2.15 10.54
CA ALA A 622 -26.90 0.81 10.00
C ALA A 622 -25.42 0.47 9.74
N VAL A 623 -24.69 1.37 9.08
CA VAL A 623 -23.25 1.20 8.81
C VAL A 623 -22.45 1.08 10.12
N ARG A 624 -22.73 1.95 11.10
CA ARG A 624 -22.08 1.85 12.43
C ARG A 624 -22.35 0.52 13.12
N SER A 625 -23.55 -0.04 12.96
CA SER A 625 -23.87 -1.35 13.56
C SER A 625 -23.05 -2.51 12.96
N PHE A 626 -22.59 -2.41 11.71
CA PHE A 626 -21.74 -3.43 11.09
C PHE A 626 -20.35 -3.46 11.73
N GLU A 627 -19.78 -2.28 12.01
CA GLU A 627 -18.53 -2.18 12.76
C GLU A 627 -18.73 -2.57 14.24
N GLY A 628 -19.83 -2.17 14.88
CA GLY A 628 -20.13 -2.55 16.26
C GLY A 628 -20.17 -4.07 16.45
N ASP A 629 -20.75 -4.79 15.49
CA ASP A 629 -20.77 -6.24 15.44
C ASP A 629 -19.37 -6.86 15.41
N ALA A 630 -18.47 -6.28 14.61
CA ALA A 630 -17.07 -6.70 14.53
C ALA A 630 -16.31 -6.38 15.82
N GLN A 631 -16.53 -5.20 16.41
CA GLN A 631 -15.89 -4.81 17.66
C GLN A 631 -16.35 -5.64 18.85
N ALA A 632 -17.59 -6.14 18.86
CA ALA A 632 -18.02 -7.10 19.87
C ALA A 632 -17.15 -8.37 19.86
N VAL A 633 -16.74 -8.85 18.67
CA VAL A 633 -15.80 -9.97 18.52
C VAL A 633 -14.42 -9.58 19.02
N TRP A 634 -13.91 -8.42 18.60
CA TRP A 634 -12.60 -7.90 19.03
C TRP A 634 -12.49 -7.75 20.56
N ARG A 635 -13.50 -7.16 21.21
CA ARG A 635 -13.53 -6.98 22.67
C ARG A 635 -13.40 -8.32 23.39
N ARG A 636 -14.16 -9.33 22.95
CA ARG A 636 -14.02 -10.70 23.49
C ARG A 636 -12.62 -11.27 23.26
N ARG A 637 -12.03 -11.12 22.07
CA ARG A 637 -10.64 -11.57 21.81
C ARG A 637 -9.65 -10.95 22.81
N ARG A 638 -9.75 -9.63 23.01
CA ARG A 638 -8.91 -8.89 23.96
C ARG A 638 -9.10 -9.39 25.38
N ASP A 639 -10.36 -9.49 25.83
CA ASP A 639 -10.70 -9.84 27.21
C ASP A 639 -10.26 -11.28 27.55
N PHE A 640 -10.36 -12.20 26.60
CA PHE A 640 -9.88 -13.58 26.73
C PHE A 640 -8.39 -13.77 26.44
N ARG A 641 -7.70 -12.72 25.96
CA ARG A 641 -6.33 -12.82 25.40
C ARG A 641 -6.21 -13.97 24.38
N ALA A 642 -7.27 -14.18 23.61
CA ALA A 642 -7.41 -15.27 22.65
C ALA A 642 -7.65 -14.68 21.27
N SER A 643 -6.80 -15.04 20.31
CA SER A 643 -6.80 -14.47 18.95
C SER A 643 -6.57 -12.95 18.87
N ASP A 644 -6.31 -12.22 19.95
CA ASP A 644 -6.14 -10.75 19.91
C ASP A 644 -4.82 -10.32 19.24
N LEU A 645 -3.74 -11.07 19.47
CA LEU A 645 -2.41 -10.85 18.86
C LEU A 645 -2.14 -11.64 17.56
N VAL A 646 -3.15 -12.28 16.95
CA VAL A 646 -2.95 -13.04 15.70
C VAL A 646 -2.59 -12.13 14.54
N ARG A 647 -1.48 -12.46 13.86
CA ARG A 647 -0.90 -11.75 12.72
C ARG A 647 -1.44 -12.29 11.40
N PHE A 648 -2.42 -11.60 10.80
CA PHE A 648 -3.19 -12.14 9.67
C PHE A 648 -2.35 -12.34 8.40
N GLY A 649 -1.36 -11.49 8.17
CA GLY A 649 -0.33 -11.68 7.14
C GLY A 649 0.40 -13.04 7.20
N ARG A 650 0.38 -13.75 8.34
CA ARG A 650 1.03 -15.05 8.56
C ARG A 650 0.08 -16.18 8.96
N THR A 651 -1.24 -15.96 8.87
CA THR A 651 -2.22 -16.99 9.19
C THR A 651 -2.22 -18.15 8.19
N HIS A 652 -2.43 -19.36 8.70
CA HIS A 652 -2.52 -20.59 7.92
C HIS A 652 -3.60 -20.48 6.82
N PRO A 653 -3.39 -21.00 5.59
CA PRO A 653 -4.32 -20.88 4.46
C PRO A 653 -5.77 -21.27 4.79
N TYR A 654 -5.97 -22.21 5.70
CA TYR A 654 -7.29 -22.58 6.22
C TYR A 654 -8.13 -21.38 6.71
N TRP A 655 -7.53 -20.48 7.50
CA TRP A 655 -8.21 -19.29 8.02
C TRP A 655 -8.57 -18.32 6.89
N ARG A 656 -7.68 -18.16 5.92
CA ARG A 656 -7.92 -17.32 4.73
C ARG A 656 -9.06 -17.87 3.88
N ASN A 657 -9.05 -19.18 3.62
CA ASN A 657 -10.09 -19.85 2.82
C ASN A 657 -11.46 -19.80 3.50
N ARG A 658 -11.51 -19.85 4.84
CA ARG A 658 -12.75 -19.73 5.61
C ARG A 658 -13.40 -18.35 5.56
N LEU A 659 -12.68 -17.30 5.16
CA LEU A 659 -13.18 -15.94 5.10
C LEU A 659 -13.71 -15.54 3.71
N VAL A 660 -13.59 -16.40 2.69
CA VAL A 660 -14.00 -16.07 1.31
C VAL A 660 -15.46 -15.64 1.23
N ASP A 661 -16.38 -16.41 1.80
CA ASP A 661 -17.81 -16.09 1.79
C ASP A 661 -18.11 -14.80 2.58
N VAL A 662 -17.38 -14.57 3.69
CA VAL A 662 -17.48 -13.34 4.48
C VAL A 662 -17.07 -12.14 3.64
N ILE A 663 -15.93 -12.22 2.94
CA ILE A 663 -15.39 -11.17 2.06
C ILE A 663 -16.37 -10.85 0.92
N GLN A 664 -16.92 -11.88 0.27
CA GLN A 664 -17.89 -11.70 -0.82
C GLN A 664 -19.19 -11.05 -0.32
N SER A 665 -19.71 -11.51 0.83
CA SER A 665 -20.92 -10.94 1.45
C SER A 665 -20.72 -9.47 1.84
N ASP A 666 -19.55 -9.13 2.38
CA ASP A 666 -19.18 -7.78 2.78
C ASP A 666 -19.03 -6.84 1.57
N THR A 667 -18.38 -7.30 0.50
CA THR A 667 -18.24 -6.56 -0.76
C THR A 667 -19.60 -6.25 -1.37
N THR A 668 -20.51 -7.23 -1.36
CA THR A 668 -21.87 -7.06 -1.88
C THR A 668 -22.67 -6.10 -1.01
N CYS A 669 -22.61 -6.23 0.31
CA CYS A 669 -23.22 -5.29 1.25
C CYS A 669 -22.73 -3.87 1.01
N THR A 670 -21.42 -3.68 0.80
CA THR A 670 -20.85 -2.35 0.56
C THR A 670 -21.35 -1.76 -0.75
N ALA A 671 -21.32 -2.52 -1.85
CA ALA A 671 -21.86 -2.07 -3.13
C ALA A 671 -23.35 -1.68 -3.04
N GLN A 672 -24.16 -2.45 -2.29
CA GLN A 672 -25.56 -2.14 -2.03
C GLN A 672 -25.73 -0.83 -1.25
N VAL A 673 -24.94 -0.61 -0.20
CA VAL A 673 -24.98 0.63 0.60
C VAL A 673 -24.54 1.83 -0.23
N ASP A 674 -23.47 1.70 -1.00
CA ASP A 674 -22.92 2.74 -1.87
C ASP A 674 -23.95 3.18 -2.93
N ILE A 675 -24.60 2.23 -3.61
CA ILE A 675 -25.66 2.53 -4.60
C ILE A 675 -26.88 3.22 -3.96
N LEU A 676 -27.23 2.89 -2.72
CA LEU A 676 -28.37 3.52 -2.04
C LEU A 676 -28.08 4.92 -1.51
N THR A 677 -26.85 5.15 -1.04
CA THR A 677 -26.51 6.36 -0.27
C THR A 677 -25.73 7.40 -1.07
N SER A 678 -25.09 7.00 -2.17
CA SER A 678 -24.29 7.88 -3.03
C SER A 678 -24.93 8.04 -4.41
N PRO A 679 -25.62 9.16 -4.67
CA PRO A 679 -26.20 9.43 -5.99
C PRO A 679 -25.17 9.40 -7.12
N LEU A 680 -23.94 9.86 -6.83
CA LEU A 680 -22.84 9.87 -7.79
C LEU A 680 -22.39 8.46 -8.15
N GLN A 681 -22.13 7.60 -7.16
CA GLN A 681 -21.72 6.21 -7.41
C GLN A 681 -22.84 5.41 -8.07
N ALA A 682 -24.11 5.65 -7.68
CA ALA A 682 -25.26 5.06 -8.33
C ALA A 682 -25.34 5.45 -9.82
N GLN A 683 -25.06 6.72 -10.15
CA GLN A 683 -25.04 7.20 -11.52
C GLN A 683 -23.84 6.65 -12.33
N ASP A 684 -22.66 6.56 -11.73
CA ASP A 684 -21.50 5.94 -12.38
C ASP A 684 -21.76 4.45 -12.65
N ALA A 685 -22.32 3.73 -11.68
CA ALA A 685 -22.73 2.33 -11.83
C ALA A 685 -23.81 2.14 -12.90
N ALA A 686 -24.73 3.11 -13.03
CA ALA A 686 -25.77 3.12 -14.06
C ALA A 686 -25.21 3.38 -15.47
N ASN A 687 -24.10 4.13 -15.57
CA ASN A 687 -23.45 4.49 -16.82
C ASN A 687 -22.41 3.44 -17.27
N ASP A 688 -21.96 2.58 -16.36
CA ASP A 688 -21.09 1.45 -16.68
C ASP A 688 -21.86 0.36 -17.46
N ALA A 689 -21.52 0.21 -18.74
CA ALA A 689 -22.09 -0.81 -19.62
C ALA A 689 -21.78 -2.26 -19.16
N GLY A 690 -20.74 -2.44 -18.33
CA GLY A 690 -20.38 -3.70 -17.70
C GLY A 690 -21.37 -4.12 -16.61
N ASN A 691 -21.96 -3.16 -15.90
CA ASN A 691 -22.87 -3.40 -14.79
C ASN A 691 -24.20 -4.01 -15.26
N ARG A 692 -24.67 -5.04 -14.54
CA ARG A 692 -25.93 -5.76 -14.82
C ARG A 692 -27.06 -5.36 -13.88
N GLN A 693 -26.73 -4.73 -12.76
CA GLN A 693 -27.64 -4.54 -11.64
C GLN A 693 -28.23 -3.13 -11.59
N VAL A 694 -27.60 -2.14 -12.23
CA VAL A 694 -27.99 -0.73 -12.14
C VAL A 694 -28.18 -0.15 -13.54
N THR A 695 -29.17 0.73 -13.72
CA THR A 695 -29.38 1.46 -14.97
C THR A 695 -30.01 2.83 -14.74
N SER A 696 -29.80 3.76 -15.67
CA SER A 696 -30.50 5.03 -15.70
C SER A 696 -31.81 4.91 -16.47
N ALA A 697 -32.80 5.71 -16.06
CA ALA A 697 -34.07 5.82 -16.75
C ALA A 697 -34.58 7.27 -16.77
N GLU A 698 -35.41 7.59 -17.76
CA GLU A 698 -36.07 8.89 -17.90
C GLU A 698 -37.58 8.69 -17.92
N VAL A 699 -38.33 9.52 -17.17
CA VAL A 699 -39.80 9.48 -17.18
C VAL A 699 -40.34 10.12 -18.46
N THR A 700 -41.05 9.34 -19.28
CA THR A 700 -41.61 9.80 -20.56
C THR A 700 -43.11 10.09 -20.54
N GLY A 701 -43.83 9.62 -19.52
CA GLY A 701 -45.26 9.81 -19.37
C GLY A 701 -45.74 9.37 -17.98
N LEU A 702 -46.90 9.85 -17.53
CA LEU A 702 -47.40 9.63 -16.16
C LEU A 702 -48.66 8.76 -16.08
N GLU A 703 -49.48 8.69 -17.15
CA GLU A 703 -50.73 7.93 -17.18
C GLU A 703 -50.85 7.11 -18.49
N PRO A 704 -50.35 5.85 -18.52
CA PRO A 704 -49.60 5.18 -17.45
C PRO A 704 -48.18 5.74 -17.28
N LEU A 705 -47.58 5.53 -16.10
CA LEU A 705 -46.20 5.90 -15.83
C LEU A 705 -45.27 5.10 -16.76
N THR A 706 -44.60 5.79 -17.67
CA THR A 706 -43.71 5.20 -18.68
C THR A 706 -42.30 5.70 -18.50
N LEU A 707 -41.34 4.78 -18.60
CA LEU A 707 -39.92 5.03 -18.47
C LEU A 707 -39.19 4.64 -19.74
N ARG A 708 -38.25 5.48 -20.19
CA ARG A 708 -37.21 5.11 -21.15
C ARG A 708 -36.00 4.61 -20.36
N VAL A 709 -35.67 3.33 -20.47
CA VAL A 709 -34.58 2.69 -19.73
C VAL A 709 -33.34 2.58 -20.60
N ALA A 710 -32.18 2.98 -20.07
CA ALA A 710 -30.95 3.04 -20.86
C ALA A 710 -30.39 1.65 -21.20
N SER A 711 -30.42 0.71 -20.26
CA SER A 711 -29.81 -0.62 -20.41
C SER A 711 -30.69 -1.60 -21.18
N ARG A 712 -30.08 -2.32 -22.14
CA ARG A 712 -30.72 -3.44 -22.87
C ARG A 712 -30.96 -4.70 -22.02
N ARG A 713 -30.38 -4.76 -20.82
CA ARG A 713 -30.48 -5.93 -19.92
C ARG A 713 -31.75 -5.89 -19.06
N PHE A 714 -32.38 -4.73 -18.95
CA PHE A 714 -33.65 -4.55 -18.25
C PHE A 714 -34.76 -4.74 -19.28
N THR A 715 -35.47 -5.86 -19.17
CA THR A 715 -36.48 -6.32 -20.14
C THR A 715 -37.86 -6.40 -19.49
N ASP A 716 -38.86 -6.79 -20.29
CA ASP A 716 -40.19 -7.13 -19.79
C ASP A 716 -40.11 -8.11 -18.61
N GLY A 717 -40.87 -7.84 -17.56
CA GLY A 717 -40.89 -8.60 -16.31
C GLY A 717 -39.78 -8.30 -15.31
N THR A 718 -38.77 -7.50 -15.67
CA THR A 718 -37.66 -7.17 -14.74
C THR A 718 -38.19 -6.39 -13.54
N GLY A 719 -37.95 -6.90 -12.33
CA GLY A 719 -38.27 -6.21 -11.09
C GLY A 719 -37.24 -5.12 -10.79
N VAL A 720 -37.68 -3.89 -10.60
CA VAL A 720 -36.79 -2.76 -10.32
C VAL A 720 -37.19 -1.97 -9.10
N VAL A 721 -36.21 -1.34 -8.45
CA VAL A 721 -36.38 -0.35 -7.40
C VAL A 721 -35.66 0.94 -7.77
N MET A 722 -36.28 2.08 -7.50
CA MET A 722 -35.66 3.38 -7.68
C MET A 722 -34.85 3.75 -6.43
N VAL A 723 -33.56 4.06 -6.63
CA VAL A 723 -32.64 4.44 -5.53
C VAL A 723 -32.24 5.90 -5.56
N SER A 724 -32.37 6.57 -6.71
CA SER A 724 -32.10 8.00 -6.86
C SER A 724 -33.07 8.65 -7.85
N ARG A 725 -33.42 9.90 -7.58
CA ARG A 725 -34.24 10.78 -8.43
C ARG A 725 -33.53 12.11 -8.59
N ASN A 726 -33.27 12.53 -9.82
CA ASN A 726 -32.65 13.82 -10.17
C ASN A 726 -31.36 14.11 -9.37
N GLY A 727 -30.57 13.07 -9.09
CA GLY A 727 -29.31 13.19 -8.33
C GLY A 727 -29.48 13.20 -6.81
N ALA A 728 -30.68 12.99 -6.27
CA ALA A 728 -30.93 12.84 -4.83
C ALA A 728 -31.20 11.37 -4.47
N ALA A 729 -30.52 10.87 -3.43
CA ALA A 729 -30.70 9.51 -2.93
C ALA A 729 -32.06 9.35 -2.23
N TRP A 730 -32.82 8.32 -2.61
CA TRP A 730 -34.15 8.07 -2.05
C TRP A 730 -34.12 7.73 -0.55
N VAL A 731 -33.07 7.04 -0.10
CA VAL A 731 -32.87 6.63 1.30
C VAL A 731 -32.81 7.80 2.28
N GLU A 732 -32.49 9.00 1.78
CA GLU A 732 -32.38 10.22 2.57
C GLU A 732 -33.69 10.97 2.74
N GLY A 733 -34.74 10.58 2.01
CA GLY A 733 -36.08 11.16 2.10
C GLY A 733 -36.88 10.67 3.31
N ASP A 734 -37.87 11.45 3.72
CA ASP A 734 -38.66 11.17 4.94
C ASP A 734 -39.56 9.94 4.81
N THR A 735 -39.89 9.55 3.59
CA THR A 735 -40.75 8.39 3.29
C THR A 735 -40.03 7.06 3.46
N ALA A 736 -38.70 7.02 3.29
CA ALA A 736 -37.90 5.81 3.40
C ALA A 736 -37.77 5.37 4.86
N GLU A 737 -38.12 4.11 5.14
CA GLU A 737 -37.96 3.49 6.45
C GLU A 737 -36.79 2.50 6.45
N ILE A 738 -35.93 2.63 7.46
CA ILE A 738 -34.74 1.80 7.67
C ILE A 738 -34.90 1.09 9.02
N GLU A 739 -35.03 -0.23 9.00
CA GLU A 739 -35.22 -1.05 10.19
C GLU A 739 -34.02 -1.99 10.37
N LEU A 740 -33.31 -1.86 11.49
CA LEU A 740 -32.18 -2.73 11.84
C LEU A 740 -32.71 -4.05 12.39
N MET A 741 -32.41 -5.16 11.72
CA MET A 741 -32.72 -6.51 12.19
C MET A 741 -31.44 -7.27 12.54
N LYS A 742 -31.58 -8.41 13.22
CA LYS A 742 -30.44 -9.24 13.64
C LYS A 742 -29.55 -9.70 12.47
N GLY A 743 -30.13 -9.99 11.30
CA GLY A 743 -29.40 -10.53 10.14
C GLY A 743 -29.42 -9.67 8.88
N ALA A 744 -30.15 -8.55 8.87
CA ALA A 744 -30.29 -7.68 7.71
C ALA A 744 -30.70 -6.26 8.11
N VAL A 745 -30.54 -5.32 7.19
CA VAL A 745 -31.18 -4.01 7.24
C VAL A 745 -32.36 -4.04 6.30
N LYS A 746 -33.57 -3.87 6.84
CA LYS A 746 -34.81 -3.91 6.07
C LYS A 746 -35.18 -2.50 5.61
N LEU A 747 -35.45 -2.37 4.32
CA LEU A 747 -35.80 -1.13 3.66
C LEU A 747 -37.24 -1.19 3.17
N LYS A 748 -38.07 -0.23 3.60
CA LYS A 748 -39.49 -0.13 3.21
C LYS A 748 -39.78 1.22 2.57
N ASN A 749 -40.92 1.30 1.88
CA ASN A 749 -41.43 2.50 1.22
C ASN A 749 -40.50 3.03 0.10
N PHE A 750 -39.76 2.13 -0.53
CA PHE A 750 -39.07 2.42 -1.78
C PHE A 750 -40.03 2.18 -2.96
N PRO A 751 -40.02 3.05 -3.99
CA PRO A 751 -40.72 2.82 -5.24
C PRO A 751 -40.11 1.62 -5.97
N GLN A 752 -40.83 0.49 -5.94
CA GLN A 752 -40.41 -0.76 -6.56
C GLN A 752 -41.55 -1.43 -7.32
N GLY A 753 -41.26 -2.09 -8.43
CA GLY A 753 -42.27 -2.73 -9.29
C GLY A 753 -41.66 -3.36 -10.53
N GLY A 754 -42.44 -4.17 -11.25
CA GLY A 754 -42.01 -4.78 -12.51
C GLY A 754 -42.10 -3.81 -13.70
N LEU A 755 -41.19 -3.94 -14.65
CA LEU A 755 -41.26 -3.28 -15.95
C LEU A 755 -42.17 -4.09 -16.89
N SER A 756 -43.07 -3.42 -17.60
CA SER A 756 -43.93 -4.03 -18.62
C SER A 756 -43.70 -3.37 -19.98
N ALA A 757 -43.38 -4.15 -21.01
CA ALA A 757 -43.06 -3.61 -22.32
C ALA A 757 -44.27 -2.90 -22.97
N VAL A 758 -43.99 -1.83 -23.72
CA VAL A 758 -44.97 -1.12 -24.55
C VAL A 758 -44.69 -1.42 -26.03
N GLY A 759 -45.59 -2.15 -26.68
CA GLY A 759 -45.44 -2.52 -28.10
C GLY A 759 -44.35 -3.58 -28.33
N ASP A 760 -43.65 -3.53 -29.47
CA ASP A 760 -42.57 -4.48 -29.78
C ASP A 760 -41.31 -4.15 -28.96
N ALA A 761 -41.15 -4.90 -27.86
CA ALA A 761 -40.23 -4.63 -26.74
C ALA A 761 -38.75 -4.51 -27.13
N ALA A 762 -38.35 -5.07 -28.29
CA ALA A 762 -36.95 -5.16 -28.69
C ALA A 762 -36.34 -3.83 -29.17
N SER A 763 -37.15 -2.83 -29.55
CA SER A 763 -36.65 -1.60 -30.21
C SER A 763 -36.84 -0.30 -29.42
N SER A 764 -37.89 -0.17 -28.60
CA SER A 764 -38.26 1.13 -28.01
C SER A 764 -37.54 1.48 -26.70
N ARG A 765 -37.11 0.47 -25.93
CA ARG A 765 -36.62 0.63 -24.53
C ARG A 765 -37.58 1.41 -23.62
N VAL A 766 -38.86 1.46 -23.98
CA VAL A 766 -39.92 2.13 -23.22
C VAL A 766 -40.77 1.09 -22.50
N PHE A 767 -40.92 1.27 -21.19
CA PHE A 767 -41.63 0.36 -20.32
C PHE A 767 -42.68 1.11 -19.50
N VAL A 768 -43.84 0.50 -19.28
CA VAL A 768 -44.76 0.89 -18.22
C VAL A 768 -44.20 0.39 -16.89
N TRP A 769 -44.17 1.27 -15.89
CA TRP A 769 -43.76 0.93 -14.54
C TRP A 769 -44.85 1.31 -13.55
N SER A 770 -45.33 0.34 -12.77
CA SER A 770 -46.36 0.55 -11.74
C SER A 770 -45.76 0.27 -10.35
N PRO A 771 -45.02 1.23 -9.77
CA PRO A 771 -44.38 1.03 -8.49
C PRO A 771 -45.41 0.88 -7.36
N ALA A 772 -45.10 0.01 -6.39
CA ALA A 772 -45.98 -0.25 -5.24
C ALA A 772 -46.14 0.95 -4.30
N THR A 773 -45.17 1.85 -4.30
CA THR A 773 -45.16 3.13 -3.58
C THR A 773 -45.11 4.22 -4.64
N ASP A 774 -46.03 5.19 -4.60
CA ASP A 774 -46.05 6.29 -5.57
C ASP A 774 -44.86 7.25 -5.34
N PRO A 775 -43.92 7.37 -6.28
CA PRO A 775 -42.76 8.27 -6.19
C PRO A 775 -43.07 9.75 -6.48
N GLN A 776 -44.31 10.10 -6.88
CA GLN A 776 -44.70 11.47 -7.29
C GLN A 776 -43.77 12.05 -8.37
N LEU A 777 -43.62 11.32 -9.47
CA LEU A 777 -42.71 11.67 -10.58
C LEU A 777 -43.31 12.69 -11.54
N ALA A 778 -42.44 13.39 -12.25
CA ALA A 778 -42.77 14.28 -13.36
C ALA A 778 -42.10 13.81 -14.66
N VAL A 779 -42.68 14.17 -15.80
CA VAL A 779 -42.07 13.91 -17.13
C VAL A 779 -40.71 14.64 -17.20
N GLY A 780 -39.67 13.92 -17.64
CA GLY A 780 -38.30 14.41 -17.70
C GLY A 780 -37.45 14.10 -16.46
N ASP A 781 -38.05 13.59 -15.38
CA ASP A 781 -37.28 13.14 -14.22
C ASP A 781 -36.29 12.03 -14.61
N ARG A 782 -35.06 12.15 -14.10
CA ARG A 782 -33.98 11.17 -14.28
C ARG A 782 -33.88 10.28 -13.07
N LEU A 783 -33.94 8.98 -13.28
CA LEU A 783 -33.98 7.96 -12.25
C LEU A 783 -32.73 7.08 -12.34
N VAL A 784 -32.27 6.59 -11.19
CA VAL A 784 -31.41 5.41 -11.13
C VAL A 784 -32.24 4.25 -10.61
N LEU A 785 -32.33 3.20 -11.43
CA LEU A 785 -33.05 1.97 -11.14
C LEU A 785 -32.05 0.85 -10.87
N VAL A 786 -32.39 0.01 -9.90
CA VAL A 786 -31.61 -1.18 -9.54
C VAL A 786 -32.49 -2.40 -9.71
N ASN A 787 -31.94 -3.49 -10.25
CA ASN A 787 -32.61 -4.78 -10.31
C ASN A 787 -32.88 -5.28 -8.87
N LEU A 788 -34.13 -5.63 -8.57
CA LEU A 788 -34.51 -6.13 -7.26
C LEU A 788 -33.79 -7.42 -6.85
N ASP A 789 -33.34 -8.23 -7.81
CA ASP A 789 -32.54 -9.45 -7.56
C ASP A 789 -31.17 -9.13 -6.95
N PHE A 790 -30.72 -7.87 -7.05
CA PHE A 790 -29.51 -7.41 -6.38
C PHE A 790 -29.69 -7.35 -4.85
N PHE A 791 -30.93 -7.38 -4.34
CA PHE A 791 -31.29 -7.38 -2.92
C PHE A 791 -32.08 -8.65 -2.55
N ASP A 792 -32.25 -8.95 -1.24
CA ASP A 792 -33.25 -9.94 -0.80
C ASP A 792 -34.64 -9.28 -0.79
N ALA A 793 -35.25 -9.20 -1.97
CA ALA A 793 -36.47 -8.46 -2.23
C ALA A 793 -37.76 -9.28 -1.96
N LYS A 794 -38.78 -8.58 -1.46
CA LYS A 794 -40.19 -9.03 -1.37
C LYS A 794 -41.10 -7.96 -1.97
N LYS A 795 -42.41 -8.23 -2.04
CA LYS A 795 -43.39 -7.36 -2.72
C LYS A 795 -43.44 -5.90 -2.23
N LYS A 796 -43.13 -5.61 -0.96
CA LYS A 796 -43.23 -4.25 -0.37
C LYS A 796 -41.95 -3.72 0.29
N TRP A 797 -40.92 -4.54 0.35
CA TRP A 797 -39.68 -4.23 1.06
C TRP A 797 -38.56 -5.11 0.52
N PHE A 798 -37.32 -4.72 0.75
CA PHE A 798 -36.14 -5.52 0.45
C PHE A 798 -35.13 -5.42 1.59
N ASN A 799 -34.23 -6.40 1.66
CA ASN A 799 -33.20 -6.48 2.69
C ASN A 799 -31.82 -6.29 2.09
N ILE A 800 -30.95 -5.65 2.87
CA ILE A 800 -29.50 -5.76 2.76
C ILE A 800 -29.04 -6.76 3.82
N PRO A 801 -28.55 -7.95 3.44
CA PRO A 801 -27.97 -8.89 4.39
C PRO A 801 -26.82 -8.25 5.17
N ARG A 802 -26.78 -8.47 6.49
CA ARG A 802 -25.64 -8.03 7.30
C ARG A 802 -24.41 -8.86 6.93
N PRO A 803 -23.22 -8.27 6.86
CA PRO A 803 -21.98 -9.02 6.74
C PRO A 803 -21.86 -10.05 7.87
N ALA A 804 -21.47 -11.27 7.54
CA ALA A 804 -21.26 -12.32 8.53
C ALA A 804 -20.15 -11.92 9.53
N ARG A 805 -20.26 -12.37 10.79
CA ARG A 805 -19.23 -12.14 11.83
C ARG A 805 -18.23 -13.30 11.83
N ASP A 806 -17.06 -13.09 12.43
CA ASP A 806 -16.17 -14.22 12.73
C ASP A 806 -16.70 -14.97 13.96
N GLU A 807 -17.29 -16.14 13.73
CA GLU A 807 -17.79 -17.05 14.75
C GLU A 807 -16.96 -18.33 14.88
N LEU A 808 -15.90 -18.46 14.08
CA LEU A 808 -15.09 -19.68 13.98
C LEU A 808 -13.69 -19.53 14.59
N GLY A 809 -13.13 -18.31 14.59
CA GLY A 809 -11.77 -18.00 15.06
C GLY A 809 -11.68 -17.00 16.20
N ALA A 810 -12.75 -16.86 16.95
CA ALA A 810 -12.85 -15.92 18.05
C ALA A 810 -13.71 -16.49 19.18
N PRO A 811 -13.58 -15.94 20.41
CA PRO A 811 -14.43 -16.36 21.51
C PRO A 811 -15.90 -16.12 21.16
N LYS A 812 -16.72 -17.15 21.38
CA LYS A 812 -18.16 -17.09 21.14
C LYS A 812 -18.85 -16.25 22.23
N PRO A 813 -20.08 -15.76 21.99
CA PRO A 813 -20.82 -14.99 23.01
C PRO A 813 -21.09 -15.75 24.31
N ASP A 814 -21.06 -17.08 24.27
CA ASP A 814 -21.30 -18.00 25.40
C ASP A 814 -20.00 -18.59 25.99
N CYS A 815 -18.83 -18.14 25.53
CA CYS A 815 -17.57 -18.49 26.19
C CYS A 815 -17.43 -17.70 27.50
N GLU A 816 -16.96 -18.38 28.54
CA GLU A 816 -16.60 -17.85 29.85
C GLU A 816 -15.08 -18.03 30.07
N PRO A 817 -14.42 -17.24 30.95
CA PRO A 817 -12.96 -17.31 31.14
C PRO A 817 -12.41 -18.74 31.38
N GLU A 818 -13.19 -19.61 32.02
CA GLU A 818 -12.83 -21.00 32.31
C GLU A 818 -13.20 -21.99 31.20
N SER A 819 -13.91 -21.57 30.14
CA SER A 819 -14.40 -22.46 29.07
C SER A 819 -13.30 -23.30 28.44
N TYR A 820 -12.16 -22.69 28.08
CA TYR A 820 -11.04 -23.43 27.52
C TYR A 820 -10.43 -24.41 28.54
N ALA A 821 -10.30 -24.03 29.81
CA ALA A 821 -9.75 -24.91 30.84
C ALA A 821 -10.68 -26.12 31.12
N GLY A 822 -11.99 -25.92 31.03
CA GLY A 822 -12.99 -26.98 31.23
C GLY A 822 -13.13 -27.95 30.05
N ASN A 823 -12.99 -27.47 28.81
CA ASN A 823 -13.03 -28.30 27.61
C ASN A 823 -12.07 -27.80 26.51
N PRO A 824 -10.75 -28.11 26.61
CA PRO A 824 -9.76 -27.62 25.66
C PRO A 824 -10.02 -28.03 24.20
N GLU A 825 -10.55 -29.23 23.96
CA GLU A 825 -10.79 -29.76 22.62
C GLU A 825 -11.87 -28.97 21.86
N GLU A 826 -12.97 -28.64 22.53
CA GLU A 826 -14.06 -27.84 21.96
C GLU A 826 -13.64 -26.39 21.73
N HIS A 827 -12.84 -25.85 22.65
CA HIS A 827 -12.48 -24.43 22.67
C HIS A 827 -11.13 -24.10 22.03
N GLN A 828 -10.42 -25.09 21.47
CA GLN A 828 -9.08 -24.93 20.88
C GLN A 828 -8.98 -23.83 19.80
N TRP A 829 -10.10 -23.54 19.12
CA TRP A 829 -10.16 -22.58 18.02
C TRP A 829 -10.85 -21.25 18.35
N CYS A 830 -11.56 -21.15 19.49
CA CYS A 830 -12.35 -19.96 19.81
C CYS A 830 -11.75 -19.12 20.95
N CYS A 831 -11.53 -19.69 22.14
CA CYS A 831 -11.15 -18.94 23.34
C CYS A 831 -9.87 -19.45 24.03
N ARG A 832 -9.03 -20.17 23.28
CA ARG A 832 -7.71 -20.59 23.73
C ARG A 832 -6.79 -19.35 23.91
N PRO A 833 -6.31 -19.06 25.14
CA PRO A 833 -5.43 -17.92 25.37
C PRO A 833 -4.07 -18.08 24.69
N HIS A 834 -3.45 -16.97 24.29
CA HIS A 834 -2.09 -16.96 23.70
C HIS A 834 -1.05 -17.56 24.64
N GLU A 835 -1.18 -17.36 25.95
CA GLU A 835 -0.26 -17.91 26.93
C GLU A 835 -0.21 -19.45 26.86
N VAL A 836 -1.34 -20.10 26.62
CA VAL A 836 -1.42 -21.55 26.45
C VAL A 836 -1.01 -21.97 25.04
N ALA A 837 -1.47 -21.24 24.02
CA ALA A 837 -1.13 -21.51 22.62
C ALA A 837 0.39 -21.50 22.39
N GLU A 838 1.04 -20.44 22.84
CA GLU A 838 2.48 -20.25 22.67
C GLU A 838 3.30 -21.15 23.60
N ALA A 839 2.78 -21.55 24.76
CA ALA A 839 3.44 -22.52 25.63
C ALA A 839 3.49 -23.92 25.00
N GLU A 840 2.36 -24.41 24.47
CA GLU A 840 2.32 -25.69 23.76
C GLU A 840 3.18 -25.64 22.49
N PHE A 841 3.16 -24.52 21.76
CA PHE A 841 4.01 -24.36 20.58
C PHE A 841 5.49 -24.35 20.95
N ALA A 842 5.89 -23.71 22.04
CA ALA A 842 7.27 -23.78 22.56
C ALA A 842 7.66 -25.23 22.90
N ASP A 843 6.77 -26.00 23.51
CA ASP A 843 6.97 -27.42 23.81
C ASP A 843 7.10 -28.25 22.52
N GLU A 844 6.30 -27.96 21.49
CA GLU A 844 6.44 -28.58 20.16
C GLU A 844 7.79 -28.25 19.51
N LEU A 845 8.21 -26.98 19.51
CA LEU A 845 9.51 -26.57 18.98
C LEU A 845 10.66 -27.28 19.70
N ALA A 846 10.59 -27.42 21.02
CA ALA A 846 11.58 -28.15 21.80
C ALA A 846 11.63 -29.64 21.41
N LEU A 847 10.49 -30.29 21.21
CA LEU A 847 10.42 -31.68 20.74
C LEU A 847 11.00 -31.82 19.32
N ARG A 848 10.68 -30.90 18.41
CA ARG A 848 11.24 -30.87 17.05
C ARG A 848 12.75 -30.68 17.07
N ARG A 849 13.27 -29.80 17.92
CA ARG A 849 14.73 -29.64 18.15
C ARG A 849 15.35 -30.94 18.69
N GLY A 850 14.71 -31.59 19.66
CA GLY A 850 15.15 -32.90 20.18
C GLY A 850 15.18 -34.02 19.13
N ARG A 851 14.32 -33.93 18.10
CA ARG A 851 14.32 -34.83 16.93
C ARG A 851 15.24 -34.37 15.80
N ASN A 852 16.03 -33.30 16.00
CA ASN A 852 16.91 -32.70 15.00
C ASN A 852 16.17 -32.14 13.75
N GLU A 853 14.85 -31.91 13.83
CA GLU A 853 14.02 -31.37 12.74
C GLU A 853 14.14 -29.86 12.57
N LEU A 854 14.69 -29.18 13.59
CA LEU A 854 14.97 -27.74 13.59
C LEU A 854 16.48 -27.47 13.63
N ASN A 855 17.28 -28.40 13.12
CA ASN A 855 18.73 -28.23 13.07
C ASN A 855 19.07 -27.13 12.04
N PRO A 856 19.71 -26.02 12.44
CA PRO A 856 20.12 -24.98 11.51
C PRO A 856 21.16 -25.45 10.49
N GLN A 857 21.83 -26.58 10.74
CA GLN A 857 22.79 -27.24 9.84
C GLN A 857 22.13 -28.25 8.89
N ALA A 858 20.80 -28.41 8.90
CA ALA A 858 20.13 -29.31 7.95
C ALA A 858 20.13 -28.71 6.53
N TRP A 859 20.44 -29.55 5.53
CA TRP A 859 20.39 -29.17 4.12
C TRP A 859 19.14 -29.71 3.40
N PRO A 860 18.40 -28.87 2.63
CA PRO A 860 18.56 -27.42 2.50
C PRO A 860 18.12 -26.68 3.78
N PRO A 861 18.58 -25.43 4.01
CA PRO A 861 18.24 -24.67 5.21
C PRO A 861 16.72 -24.58 5.44
N LEU A 862 16.30 -24.70 6.68
CA LEU A 862 14.90 -24.60 7.06
C LEU A 862 14.34 -23.20 6.80
N ARG A 863 13.10 -23.14 6.30
CA ARG A 863 12.37 -21.89 6.14
C ARG A 863 11.67 -21.53 7.46
N ASP A 864 11.88 -20.32 7.94
CA ASP A 864 11.13 -19.76 9.07
C ASP A 864 9.77 -19.25 8.58
N ALA A 865 8.75 -20.11 8.63
CA ALA A 865 7.38 -19.74 8.24
C ALA A 865 6.73 -18.74 9.22
N ASP A 866 7.23 -18.71 10.45
CA ASP A 866 6.72 -17.92 11.55
C ASP A 866 7.28 -16.48 11.50
N GLY A 867 8.53 -16.33 11.04
CA GLY A 867 9.22 -15.10 10.66
C GLY A 867 9.48 -14.12 11.80
N PHE A 868 9.54 -14.57 13.05
CA PHE A 868 9.52 -13.69 14.23
C PHE A 868 10.65 -12.65 14.24
N GLU A 869 10.33 -11.44 14.70
CA GLU A 869 11.17 -10.25 14.59
C GLU A 869 11.89 -9.93 15.91
N VAL A 870 12.86 -10.76 16.27
CA VAL A 870 13.79 -10.43 17.36
C VAL A 870 15.19 -10.72 16.88
N ALA A 871 16.06 -9.72 16.99
CA ALA A 871 17.47 -9.87 16.65
C ALA A 871 18.15 -10.85 17.61
N PRO A 872 18.94 -11.83 17.11
CA PRO A 872 19.86 -12.59 17.94
C PRO A 872 20.83 -11.68 18.69
N ALA A 873 21.27 -12.10 19.88
CA ALA A 873 22.10 -11.28 20.77
C ALA A 873 23.41 -10.79 20.11
N ASP A 874 24.04 -11.65 19.31
CA ASP A 874 25.41 -11.45 18.81
C ASP A 874 25.47 -11.13 17.30
N LYS A 875 24.33 -10.90 16.64
CA LYS A 875 24.30 -10.56 15.20
C LYS A 875 24.27 -9.05 14.98
N PRO A 876 24.96 -8.53 13.96
CA PRO A 876 24.89 -7.12 13.59
C PRO A 876 23.45 -6.65 13.35
N THR A 877 23.18 -5.40 13.72
CA THR A 877 21.94 -4.67 13.46
C THR A 877 22.26 -3.27 12.95
N ALA A 878 21.25 -2.51 12.54
CA ALA A 878 21.40 -1.09 12.20
C ALA A 878 22.10 -0.27 13.30
N ALA A 879 22.03 -0.68 14.57
CA ALA A 879 22.65 0.02 15.70
C ALA A 879 24.15 -0.30 15.87
N THR A 880 24.64 -1.40 15.32
CA THR A 880 26.04 -1.86 15.49
C THR A 880 26.92 -1.57 14.29
N VAL A 881 26.32 -1.22 13.14
CA VAL A 881 27.04 -0.90 11.91
C VAL A 881 27.13 0.62 11.74
N THR A 882 28.35 1.13 11.57
CA THR A 882 28.58 2.54 11.26
C THR A 882 28.86 2.69 9.77
N VAL A 883 28.17 3.61 9.12
CA VAL A 883 28.38 3.96 7.72
C VAL A 883 28.77 5.42 7.61
N THR A 884 29.72 5.73 6.74
CA THR A 884 30.04 7.11 6.38
C THR A 884 28.87 7.72 5.63
N VAL A 885 28.26 8.77 6.20
CA VAL A 885 27.16 9.49 5.57
C VAL A 885 27.67 10.21 4.31
N THR A 886 27.26 9.74 3.14
CA THR A 886 27.52 10.38 1.84
C THR A 886 26.20 10.86 1.25
N PRO A 887 26.18 11.97 0.48
CA PRO A 887 24.96 12.37 -0.21
C PRO A 887 24.53 11.31 -1.23
N ALA A 888 23.22 11.16 -1.42
CA ALA A 888 22.70 10.33 -2.50
C ALA A 888 23.20 10.87 -3.87
N PRO A 889 23.62 10.00 -4.81
CA PRO A 889 24.07 10.45 -6.13
C PRO A 889 23.00 11.26 -6.87
N GLU A 890 23.40 12.37 -7.52
CA GLU A 890 22.48 13.27 -8.22
C GLU A 890 21.77 12.61 -9.42
N GLY A 891 22.27 11.50 -9.94
CA GLY A 891 21.58 10.74 -10.99
C GLY A 891 20.50 9.79 -10.49
N LEU A 892 20.47 9.48 -9.18
CA LEU A 892 19.69 8.38 -8.63
C LEU A 892 18.35 8.87 -8.06
N THR A 893 17.31 8.08 -8.28
CA THR A 893 15.92 8.35 -7.86
C THR A 893 15.43 7.28 -6.89
N VAL A 894 14.36 7.57 -6.15
CA VAL A 894 13.72 6.56 -5.28
C VAL A 894 13.29 5.31 -6.06
N ASP A 895 12.90 5.48 -7.33
CA ASP A 895 12.57 4.38 -8.24
C ASP A 895 13.78 3.53 -8.64
N GLU A 896 15.01 3.95 -8.38
CA GLU A 896 16.20 3.14 -8.64
C GLU A 896 16.72 2.49 -7.35
N LEU A 897 16.42 3.10 -6.20
CA LEU A 897 16.71 2.54 -4.88
C LEU A 897 15.71 1.44 -4.47
N GLU A 898 14.43 1.63 -4.79
CA GLU A 898 13.38 0.62 -4.68
C GLU A 898 13.35 -0.25 -5.93
#